data_AF-A0A3S1B8L3-F1
#
_entry.id   AF-A0A3S1B8L3-F1
#
_cell.length_a   1.000
_cell.length_b   1.000
_cell.length_c   1.000
_cell.angle_alpha   90.00
_cell.angle_beta   90.00
_cell.angle_gamma   90.00
#
_symmetry.space_group_name_H-M   'P 1'
#
loop_
_entity.id
_entity.type
_entity.pdbx_description
1 polymer ?
#
loop_
_entity_poly.entity_id
_entity_poly.type
_entity_poly.pdbx_seq_one_letter_code
_entity_poly.pdbx_strand_id
1 'polypeptide(L)'
;MSRCVLVFYDPDFPGAIQPGQLDVSGSTSPSELESQGVLEDLADVGQVVRADQLEGALQTFEGGCLINLHAPYFPKSAWPEIIRYLRKGGGLISVGGAPFKHPVRQEAGEWIIEPEQTAYHQELYIHEALKVDGARIHSLTALDTVPLLAGQEVLFAPRTDTWNLVPHTTKSSDLPHQMGSSGPMSTRIYPLMKGLTIDDRESAAPVVLWENTLGEFAGSRWLFAGMPLTAGFWRGGGGSALAKWAAFCAKGVTDMWIKPNYASYEPGERAGLTLQLQAIRSKREIMGEEERVRLSSGVDGCGDSEPVIWKFNLTAEHENDPGLSWTHQLELTAEDELKIVKLPVPLEIRGGLYHVECHAEASDGEVRILRQGFWGHDLELLAAGEPVTSGRDYFVKDGRPMPVVGMTYMTSDVARKFLFLPNPELWDRDMAQMRKAGINWIRTGIWTAYRNIMQVDGHVSEDVLRAIDAFIMTAKKHDLQVTFTFFSFTPETWEGVNPYLDPQSVEAQKRFIRSIVSRHKNTTNVDWDLINEPSMFDPVRIFSDGPSSCHDRFEQMAFIKWLEQRHESIEVLQARWNMTPEQLPSFAAARIPESSEINFNVQDMHKAKKGTRWLDYCLFSMDMHNRWAGQLYSTIKELCPGHMVTVGQDEGLGAQRPSPFFYEEVVDYTTVHSWWFNDYLLWDGIFAKTPNKPNLIQETGVMYVETPDGRAKRSEQELRSLLERKYAYAFSTAGAGAVHWIWNTNFYMDNANESHIGALRADGTEKPEADVSYDFGQFIEGVRDIFGERQLEEIAAVFPYSNDFSNRQLAFEATTRLTRILAYDLKLPFRGASEYHLDDLQDNPAKLILLPSAHNFDDAAMDQLIDIVSETGAVLLVTGPIGLDAYWRPSDRLASVLGPHELRNVLREEALVLQGQALPVSFGHRRIAEVAKEVPVHGSAEGGSSGASSVVNMAMGRGRLIWSPLPAELSERSSTTAALYRYAAEAAGVRSDLEWLRGGELPGVYGRKLSFAEGSLFVFVSEYALDTNIEVRDPSSGCTYAFLLEQERSVLFAADKSGVLLGTYRPHEVEVTVTREA
;
A
#
# COMPACT_ATOMS: atom_id res chain seq x y z
N MET A 1 38.35 -13.19 33.13
CA MET A 1 37.00 -12.61 32.95
C MET A 1 36.31 -13.11 31.67
N SER A 2 36.76 -14.18 31.01
CA SER A 2 36.37 -14.54 29.63
C SER A 2 35.25 -15.61 29.49
N ARG A 3 34.48 -15.94 30.53
CA ARG A 3 33.56 -17.10 30.51
C ARG A 3 32.17 -16.83 29.91
N CYS A 4 31.79 -15.58 29.64
CA CYS A 4 30.44 -15.26 29.15
C CYS A 4 30.40 -14.87 27.64
N VAL A 5 31.46 -15.11 26.86
CA VAL A 5 31.50 -14.84 25.40
C VAL A 5 32.10 -16.02 24.64
N LEU A 6 31.40 -16.49 23.61
CA LEU A 6 31.85 -17.53 22.70
C LEU A 6 32.04 -16.93 21.30
N VAL A 7 33.24 -17.02 20.75
CA VAL A 7 33.59 -16.45 19.44
C VAL A 7 33.74 -17.58 18.44
N PHE A 8 32.83 -17.69 17.49
CA PHE A 8 32.98 -18.59 16.36
C PHE A 8 33.89 -17.94 15.30
N TYR A 9 35.12 -18.45 15.23
CA TYR A 9 36.10 -18.09 14.22
C TYR A 9 36.96 -19.30 13.83
N ASP A 10 36.97 -19.62 12.54
CA ASP A 10 37.76 -20.70 11.97
C ASP A 10 38.42 -20.23 10.66
N PRO A 11 39.76 -20.10 10.60
CA PRO A 11 40.45 -19.56 9.42
C PRO A 11 40.28 -20.42 8.16
N ASP A 12 39.91 -21.70 8.32
CA ASP A 12 39.70 -22.64 7.22
C ASP A 12 38.22 -22.69 6.77
N PHE A 13 37.32 -21.98 7.46
CA PHE A 13 35.88 -21.98 7.18
C PHE A 13 35.49 -20.84 6.21
N PRO A 14 34.43 -21.00 5.40
CA PRO A 14 33.95 -19.94 4.51
C PRO A 14 33.70 -18.61 5.22
N GLY A 15 34.00 -17.51 4.54
CA GLY A 15 33.88 -16.16 5.12
C GLY A 15 34.97 -15.78 6.12
N ALA A 16 35.97 -16.64 6.36
CA ALA A 16 37.13 -16.28 7.16
C ALA A 16 37.81 -15.02 6.59
N ILE A 17 38.11 -14.07 7.48
CA ILE A 17 38.88 -12.87 7.15
C ILE A 17 40.32 -13.31 6.86
N GLN A 18 40.65 -13.50 5.58
CA GLN A 18 42.01 -13.81 5.15
C GLN A 18 42.84 -12.51 5.12
N PRO A 19 43.90 -12.36 5.94
CA PRO A 19 44.71 -11.14 6.00
C PRO A 19 45.35 -10.73 4.66
N GLY A 20 45.34 -11.62 3.65
CA GLY A 20 46.01 -11.44 2.37
C GLY A 20 45.19 -11.08 1.14
N GLN A 21 43.87 -10.93 1.25
CA GLN A 21 43.03 -10.46 0.14
C GLN A 21 42.67 -8.96 0.25
N LEU A 22 43.35 -8.24 1.14
CA LEU A 22 43.03 -6.86 1.54
C LEU A 22 43.65 -5.76 0.66
N ASP A 23 44.19 -6.08 -0.52
CA ASP A 23 44.70 -5.04 -1.42
C ASP A 23 44.54 -5.41 -2.90
N VAL A 24 43.65 -4.71 -3.60
CA VAL A 24 43.56 -4.73 -5.08
C VAL A 24 44.64 -3.82 -5.69
N SER A 25 45.46 -3.14 -4.89
CA SER A 25 46.67 -2.47 -5.38
C SER A 25 47.89 -3.37 -5.14
N GLY A 26 48.31 -4.06 -6.20
CA GLY A 26 49.41 -5.02 -6.11
C GLY A 26 50.72 -4.39 -5.65
N SER A 27 51.11 -4.62 -4.40
CA SER A 27 52.47 -5.01 -3.99
C SER A 27 52.63 -5.05 -2.46
N THR A 28 52.38 -6.20 -1.82
CA THR A 28 53.17 -6.77 -0.70
C THR A 28 52.52 -8.08 -0.24
N SER A 29 53.34 -9.10 0.07
CA SER A 29 52.84 -10.35 0.65
C SER A 29 52.36 -10.13 2.09
N PRO A 30 51.31 -10.81 2.56
CA PRO A 30 50.84 -10.69 3.94
C PRO A 30 51.77 -11.47 4.87
N SER A 31 52.21 -10.86 5.97
CA SER A 31 52.99 -11.56 6.99
C SER A 31 52.07 -12.30 7.96
N GLU A 32 52.42 -13.53 8.35
CA GLU A 32 51.77 -14.36 9.39
C GLU A 32 51.56 -13.64 10.74
N LEU A 33 52.26 -12.53 10.97
CA LEU A 33 52.16 -11.65 12.13
C LEU A 33 50.82 -10.91 12.25
N GLU A 34 50.15 -10.56 11.14
CA GLU A 34 48.84 -9.89 11.21
C GLU A 34 47.70 -10.87 11.59
N SER A 35 47.78 -12.13 11.13
CA SER A 35 46.86 -13.20 11.56
C SER A 35 47.00 -13.56 13.04
N GLN A 36 48.21 -13.50 13.59
CA GLN A 36 48.45 -13.74 15.01
C GLN A 36 47.84 -12.62 15.87
N GLY A 37 47.99 -11.36 15.46
CA GLY A 37 47.40 -10.22 16.17
C GLY A 37 45.87 -10.28 16.27
N VAL A 38 45.18 -10.69 15.20
CA VAL A 38 43.71 -10.86 15.23
C VAL A 38 43.28 -12.00 16.16
N LEU A 39 44.00 -13.12 16.15
CA LEU A 39 43.69 -14.24 17.06
C LEU A 39 43.93 -13.88 18.53
N GLU A 40 44.95 -13.06 18.81
CA GLU A 40 45.21 -12.50 20.15
C GLU A 40 44.06 -11.56 20.56
N ASP A 41 43.67 -10.63 19.70
CA ASP A 41 42.53 -9.72 19.93
C ASP A 41 41.22 -10.50 20.19
N LEU A 42 40.96 -11.58 19.44
CA LEU A 42 39.76 -12.41 19.62
C LEU A 42 39.81 -13.23 20.91
N ALA A 43 40.99 -13.70 21.32
CA ALA A 43 41.16 -14.40 22.59
C ALA A 43 40.92 -13.48 23.81
N ASP A 44 41.20 -12.18 23.65
CA ASP A 44 40.87 -11.16 24.66
C ASP A 44 39.37 -10.86 24.72
N VAL A 45 38.64 -11.05 23.60
CA VAL A 45 37.17 -10.90 23.55
C VAL A 45 36.45 -12.06 24.24
N GLY A 46 36.84 -13.32 23.98
CA GLY A 46 36.13 -14.49 24.49
C GLY A 46 36.75 -15.83 24.12
N GLN A 47 36.05 -16.92 24.41
CA GLN A 47 36.48 -18.26 24.03
C GLN A 47 36.32 -18.45 22.52
N VAL A 48 37.44 -18.51 21.78
CA VAL A 48 37.43 -18.79 20.34
C VAL A 48 37.19 -20.29 20.10
N VAL A 49 36.21 -20.63 19.26
CA VAL A 49 35.86 -22.00 18.87
C VAL A 49 35.81 -22.14 17.36
N ARG A 50 36.28 -23.29 16.87
CA ARG A 50 36.25 -23.65 15.45
C ARG A 50 34.90 -24.25 15.04
N ALA A 51 34.69 -24.40 13.74
CA ALA A 51 33.42 -24.85 13.18
C ALA A 51 32.98 -26.24 13.67
N ASP A 52 33.94 -27.16 13.86
CA ASP A 52 33.73 -28.52 14.38
C ASP A 52 33.54 -28.57 15.91
N GLN A 53 33.87 -27.49 16.62
CA GLN A 53 33.78 -27.38 18.08
C GLN A 53 32.54 -26.61 18.55
N LEU A 54 31.93 -25.80 17.68
CA LEU A 54 30.86 -24.88 18.03
C LEU A 54 29.65 -25.59 18.65
N GLU A 55 29.24 -26.74 18.10
CA GLU A 55 28.12 -27.54 18.62
C GLU A 55 28.37 -27.96 20.08
N GLY A 56 29.52 -28.59 20.36
CA GLY A 56 29.87 -29.04 21.70
C GLY A 56 30.08 -27.90 22.69
N ALA A 57 30.61 -26.76 22.23
CA ALA A 57 30.74 -25.57 23.06
C ALA A 57 29.37 -25.04 23.50
N LEU A 58 28.42 -24.89 22.57
CA LEU A 58 27.06 -24.40 22.84
C LEU A 58 26.24 -25.34 23.74
N GLN A 59 26.53 -26.64 23.76
CA GLN A 59 25.88 -27.59 24.69
C GLN A 59 26.11 -27.23 26.16
N THR A 60 27.30 -26.71 26.47
CA THR A 60 27.73 -26.35 27.84
C THR A 60 27.73 -24.85 28.10
N PHE A 61 27.54 -24.03 27.06
CA PHE A 61 27.49 -22.58 27.17
C PHE A 61 26.12 -22.11 27.65
N GLU A 62 26.07 -21.43 28.79
CA GLU A 62 24.85 -20.90 29.37
C GLU A 62 24.92 -19.39 29.57
N GLY A 63 23.95 -18.65 29.03
CA GLY A 63 23.95 -17.19 29.04
C GLY A 63 25.06 -16.59 28.16
N GLY A 64 25.37 -15.31 28.34
CA GLY A 64 26.46 -14.66 27.60
C GLY A 64 26.10 -14.29 26.16
N CYS A 65 27.11 -14.21 25.30
CA CYS A 65 26.95 -13.83 23.88
C CYS A 65 27.74 -14.76 22.95
N LEU A 66 27.07 -15.23 21.89
CA LEU A 66 27.71 -15.88 20.72
C LEU A 66 28.06 -14.84 19.66
N ILE A 67 29.32 -14.78 19.24
CA ILE A 67 29.78 -13.97 18.11
C ILE A 67 30.01 -14.88 16.90
N ASN A 68 29.28 -14.67 15.82
CA ASN A 68 29.54 -15.27 14.51
C ASN A 68 30.31 -14.29 13.62
N LEU A 69 31.58 -14.59 13.35
CA LEU A 69 32.44 -13.79 12.45
C LEU A 69 32.48 -14.33 11.00
N HIS A 70 31.61 -15.28 10.67
CA HIS A 70 31.56 -15.94 9.37
C HIS A 70 30.28 -15.65 8.59
N ALA A 71 29.45 -14.67 8.97
CA ALA A 71 28.24 -14.38 8.20
C ALA A 71 28.61 -14.07 6.73
N PRO A 72 27.89 -14.63 5.74
CA PRO A 72 26.58 -15.28 5.86
C PRO A 72 26.57 -16.78 6.21
N TYR A 73 27.73 -17.35 6.53
CA TYR A 73 27.93 -18.79 6.74
C TYR A 73 27.78 -19.23 8.20
N PHE A 74 27.48 -20.52 8.38
CA PHE A 74 27.47 -21.20 9.68
C PHE A 74 27.54 -22.73 9.51
N PRO A 75 28.07 -23.47 10.50
CA PRO A 75 28.11 -24.93 10.45
C PRO A 75 26.71 -25.51 10.62
N LYS A 76 26.23 -26.26 9.62
CA LYS A 76 24.88 -26.86 9.62
C LYS A 76 24.67 -27.80 10.81
N SER A 77 25.70 -28.53 11.23
CA SER A 77 25.65 -29.42 12.39
C SER A 77 25.41 -28.69 13.71
N ALA A 78 25.89 -27.44 13.83
CA ALA A 78 25.73 -26.65 15.05
C ALA A 78 24.36 -25.97 15.18
N TRP A 79 23.54 -25.93 14.10
CA TRP A 79 22.26 -25.21 14.11
C TRP A 79 21.31 -25.57 15.26
N PRO A 80 21.06 -26.86 15.57
CA PRO A 80 20.16 -27.23 16.67
C PRO A 80 20.60 -26.62 18.01
N GLU A 81 21.91 -26.53 18.25
CA GLU A 81 22.48 -25.96 19.46
C GLU A 81 22.49 -24.43 19.45
N ILE A 82 22.72 -23.81 18.28
CA ILE A 82 22.58 -22.36 18.08
C ILE A 82 21.15 -21.93 18.42
N ILE A 83 20.14 -22.54 17.79
CA ILE A 83 18.76 -22.12 18.02
C ILE A 83 18.31 -22.44 19.45
N ARG A 84 18.72 -23.56 20.04
CA ARG A 84 18.44 -23.89 21.45
C ARG A 84 19.04 -22.84 22.38
N TYR A 85 20.27 -22.40 22.13
CA TYR A 85 20.94 -21.34 22.90
C TYR A 85 20.17 -20.01 22.81
N LEU A 86 19.79 -19.59 21.61
CA LEU A 86 19.04 -18.35 21.38
C LEU A 86 17.64 -18.40 22.03
N ARG A 87 16.90 -19.52 21.91
CA ARG A 87 15.59 -19.74 22.57
C ARG A 87 15.66 -19.72 24.10
N LYS A 88 16.85 -19.86 24.69
CA LYS A 88 17.10 -19.70 26.12
C LYS A 88 17.47 -18.27 26.52
N GLY A 89 17.35 -17.29 25.61
CA GLY A 89 17.70 -15.90 25.84
C GLY A 89 19.17 -15.55 25.59
N GLY A 90 19.91 -16.39 24.87
CA GLY A 90 21.32 -16.13 24.53
C GLY A 90 21.51 -14.88 23.65
N GLY A 91 22.53 -14.09 23.96
CA GLY A 91 22.92 -12.93 23.15
C GLY A 91 23.61 -13.34 21.85
N LEU A 92 23.44 -12.55 20.79
CA LEU A 92 24.02 -12.83 19.47
C LEU A 92 24.71 -11.59 18.92
N ILE A 93 25.89 -11.78 18.34
CA ILE A 93 26.51 -10.83 17.42
C ILE A 93 26.76 -11.59 16.12
N SER A 94 26.25 -11.10 15.00
CA SER A 94 26.54 -11.66 13.68
C SER A 94 27.17 -10.58 12.80
N VAL A 95 28.34 -10.86 12.24
CA VAL A 95 29.15 -9.87 11.54
C VAL A 95 29.53 -10.36 10.14
N GLY A 96 29.45 -9.46 9.17
CA GLY A 96 30.05 -9.65 7.83
C GLY A 96 29.06 -9.83 6.69
N GLY A 97 27.77 -9.95 6.98
CA GLY A 97 26.72 -10.09 5.96
C GLY A 97 25.39 -10.54 6.54
N ALA A 98 24.48 -11.03 5.69
CA ALA A 98 23.19 -11.59 6.10
C ALA A 98 23.39 -12.78 7.07
N PRO A 99 22.84 -12.73 8.30
CA PRO A 99 23.10 -13.74 9.32
C PRO A 99 22.58 -15.12 8.90
N PHE A 100 23.33 -16.20 9.07
CA PHE A 100 22.84 -17.59 8.90
C PHE A 100 22.13 -17.92 7.56
N LYS A 101 22.59 -17.34 6.45
CA LYS A 101 21.93 -17.49 5.14
C LYS A 101 22.44 -18.67 4.31
N HIS A 102 23.69 -19.08 4.53
CA HIS A 102 24.32 -20.21 3.84
C HIS A 102 24.82 -21.28 4.83
N PRO A 103 24.11 -22.42 4.97
CA PRO A 103 24.60 -23.50 5.80
C PRO A 103 25.83 -24.16 5.15
N VAL A 104 26.78 -24.57 5.97
CA VAL A 104 28.01 -25.24 5.53
C VAL A 104 28.10 -26.60 6.19
N ARG A 105 28.34 -27.64 5.39
CA ARG A 105 28.54 -29.02 5.86
C ARG A 105 29.96 -29.49 5.57
N GLN A 106 30.44 -30.44 6.34
CA GLN A 106 31.74 -31.06 6.11
C GLN A 106 31.57 -32.34 5.28
N GLU A 107 32.33 -32.46 4.20
CA GLU A 107 32.39 -33.66 3.36
C GLU A 107 33.84 -33.99 3.00
N ALA A 108 34.27 -35.22 3.26
CA ALA A 108 35.63 -35.69 2.93
C ALA A 108 36.78 -34.78 3.42
N GLY A 109 36.57 -34.01 4.49
CA GLY A 109 37.54 -33.06 5.04
C GLY A 109 37.46 -31.64 4.48
N GLU A 110 36.53 -31.37 3.56
CA GLU A 110 36.30 -30.05 2.96
C GLU A 110 34.97 -29.44 3.44
N TRP A 111 34.93 -28.11 3.50
CA TRP A 111 33.72 -27.36 3.81
C TRP A 111 32.93 -27.09 2.53
N ILE A 112 31.70 -27.58 2.47
CA ILE A 112 30.80 -27.44 1.33
C ILE A 112 29.69 -26.46 1.70
N ILE A 113 29.67 -25.32 1.00
CA ILE A 113 28.63 -24.29 1.12
C ILE A 113 27.38 -24.79 0.40
N GLU A 114 26.26 -24.86 1.11
CA GLU A 114 24.96 -25.15 0.50
C GLU A 114 24.35 -23.89 -0.15
N PRO A 115 23.36 -24.05 -1.04
CA PRO A 115 22.59 -22.92 -1.57
C PRO A 115 21.96 -22.08 -0.46
N GLU A 116 21.65 -20.83 -0.83
CA GLU A 116 20.91 -19.89 0.01
C GLU A 116 19.59 -20.51 0.51
N GLN A 117 19.30 -20.36 1.80
CA GLN A 117 18.09 -20.92 2.42
C GLN A 117 17.46 -19.92 3.40
N THR A 118 16.14 -19.71 3.31
CA THR A 118 15.36 -18.84 4.22
C THR A 118 14.83 -19.57 5.45
N ALA A 119 14.85 -20.91 5.48
CA ALA A 119 14.34 -21.70 6.61
C ALA A 119 14.99 -21.33 7.96
N TYR A 120 16.31 -21.06 7.95
CA TYR A 120 17.08 -20.65 9.12
C TYR A 120 16.72 -19.23 9.59
N HIS A 121 16.45 -18.32 8.65
CA HIS A 121 15.94 -16.98 8.94
C HIS A 121 14.55 -17.04 9.57
N GLN A 122 13.65 -17.88 9.04
CA GLN A 122 12.29 -18.01 9.54
C GLN A 122 12.24 -18.48 11.00
N GLU A 123 13.16 -19.38 11.42
CA GLU A 123 13.33 -19.78 12.82
C GLU A 123 13.80 -18.62 13.72
N LEU A 124 14.47 -17.61 13.17
CA LEU A 124 14.92 -16.40 13.87
C LEU A 124 13.96 -15.21 13.71
N TYR A 125 12.79 -15.43 13.12
CA TYR A 125 11.84 -14.37 12.76
C TYR A 125 12.39 -13.30 11.80
N ILE A 126 13.38 -13.67 11.01
CA ILE A 126 13.79 -12.92 9.82
C ILE A 126 13.03 -13.56 8.65
N HIS A 127 12.24 -12.79 7.93
CA HIS A 127 11.55 -13.31 6.75
C HIS A 127 12.49 -13.35 5.55
N GLU A 128 13.25 -12.26 5.36
CA GLU A 128 14.24 -12.13 4.29
C GLU A 128 15.39 -11.20 4.72
N ALA A 129 16.55 -11.33 4.07
CA ALA A 129 17.64 -10.37 4.12
C ALA A 129 17.91 -9.79 2.73
N LEU A 130 17.64 -8.49 2.56
CA LEU A 130 17.80 -7.79 1.28
C LEU A 130 19.08 -6.99 1.28
N LYS A 131 19.81 -7.02 0.15
CA LYS A 131 21.03 -6.22 -0.02
C LYS A 131 20.68 -4.73 -0.13
N VAL A 132 21.40 -3.90 0.61
CA VAL A 132 21.32 -2.44 0.53
C VAL A 132 22.59 -1.91 -0.13
N ASP A 133 22.41 -1.18 -1.24
CA ASP A 133 23.51 -0.55 -1.97
C ASP A 133 24.13 0.58 -1.15
N GLY A 134 25.41 0.44 -0.83
CA GLY A 134 26.16 1.40 -0.06
C GLY A 134 26.62 2.61 -0.85
N ALA A 135 26.59 2.60 -2.19
CA ALA A 135 27.26 3.60 -3.03
C ALA A 135 26.89 5.05 -2.73
N ARG A 136 25.64 5.30 -2.29
CA ARG A 136 25.10 6.61 -1.94
C ARG A 136 25.43 7.08 -0.51
N ILE A 137 25.98 6.20 0.33
CA ILE A 137 26.32 6.51 1.73
C ILE A 137 27.60 7.36 1.74
N HIS A 138 27.45 8.63 2.11
CA HIS A 138 28.53 9.60 2.23
C HIS A 138 29.23 9.51 3.59
N SER A 139 28.46 9.39 4.68
CA SER A 139 28.96 9.36 6.05
C SER A 139 28.18 8.37 6.91
N LEU A 140 28.73 8.05 8.08
CA LEU A 140 28.11 7.17 9.07
C LEU A 140 27.88 7.95 10.37
N THR A 141 26.77 7.69 11.04
CA THR A 141 26.45 8.29 12.34
C THR A 141 25.92 7.24 13.31
N ALA A 142 26.38 7.29 14.56
CA ALA A 142 25.87 6.41 15.61
C ALA A 142 24.53 6.91 16.16
N LEU A 143 23.67 5.98 16.57
CA LEU A 143 22.42 6.29 17.25
C LEU A 143 22.68 6.85 18.66
N ASP A 144 21.92 7.88 19.03
CA ASP A 144 22.02 8.51 20.35
C ASP A 144 21.10 7.88 21.42
N THR A 145 19.94 7.35 21.01
CA THR A 145 18.98 6.63 21.87
C THR A 145 19.64 5.48 22.63
N VAL A 146 20.54 4.76 21.94
CA VAL A 146 21.36 3.68 22.49
C VAL A 146 22.80 3.95 22.05
N PRO A 147 23.59 4.75 22.80
CA PRO A 147 24.88 5.27 22.35
C PRO A 147 26.02 4.23 22.46
N LEU A 148 25.73 2.97 22.13
CA LEU A 148 26.70 1.87 22.19
C LEU A 148 27.88 2.09 21.24
N LEU A 149 27.58 2.61 20.05
CA LEU A 149 28.52 2.86 18.95
C LEU A 149 29.01 4.32 18.85
N ALA A 150 28.64 5.20 19.78
CA ALA A 150 29.11 6.59 19.76
C ALA A 150 30.64 6.63 19.74
N GLY A 151 31.22 7.35 18.77
CA GLY A 151 32.67 7.46 18.57
C GLY A 151 33.33 6.25 17.89
N GLN A 152 32.56 5.27 17.41
CA GLN A 152 33.04 4.08 16.71
C GLN A 152 32.73 4.10 15.20
N GLU A 153 32.25 5.23 14.67
CA GLU A 153 31.88 5.40 13.26
C GLU A 153 33.08 5.11 12.33
N VAL A 154 34.28 5.51 12.75
CA VAL A 154 35.55 5.32 12.02
C VAL A 154 35.95 3.84 11.85
N LEU A 155 35.32 2.92 12.59
CA LEU A 155 35.57 1.49 12.44
C LEU A 155 34.96 0.93 11.14
N PHE A 156 33.99 1.63 10.56
CA PHE A 156 33.26 1.22 9.38
C PHE A 156 33.55 2.16 8.20
N ALA A 157 33.58 1.60 6.99
CA ALA A 157 33.82 2.38 5.78
C ALA A 157 32.48 2.81 5.15
N PRO A 158 32.24 4.12 4.94
CA PRO A 158 31.17 4.58 4.08
C PRO A 158 31.30 3.97 2.66
N ARG A 159 30.24 4.04 1.86
CA ARG A 159 30.17 3.44 0.52
C ARG A 159 30.28 1.91 0.46
N THR A 160 30.15 1.24 1.59
CA THR A 160 30.13 -0.23 1.67
C THR A 160 28.69 -0.73 1.72
N ASP A 161 28.38 -1.76 0.93
CA ASP A 161 27.07 -2.42 0.96
C ASP A 161 26.77 -3.01 2.34
N THR A 162 25.49 -3.08 2.67
CA THR A 162 25.00 -3.72 3.90
C THR A 162 23.72 -4.51 3.62
N TRP A 163 23.01 -4.93 4.67
CA TRP A 163 21.82 -5.76 4.60
C TRP A 163 20.66 -5.18 5.41
N ASN A 164 19.48 -5.20 4.82
CA ASN A 164 18.19 -4.97 5.44
C ASN A 164 17.65 -6.32 5.93
N LEU A 165 17.30 -6.42 7.22
CA LEU A 165 16.64 -7.59 7.78
C LEU A 165 15.14 -7.33 7.86
N VAL A 166 14.35 -8.11 7.14
CA VAL A 166 12.89 -7.97 7.13
C VAL A 166 12.30 -8.79 8.28
N PRO A 167 11.77 -8.17 9.35
CA PRO A 167 11.31 -8.90 10.53
C PRO A 167 9.91 -9.47 10.32
N HIS A 168 9.68 -10.67 10.84
CA HIS A 168 8.34 -11.24 11.02
C HIS A 168 8.23 -11.82 12.42
N THR A 169 8.41 -10.92 13.39
CA THR A 169 8.57 -11.19 14.84
C THR A 169 7.28 -11.62 15.53
N THR A 170 6.18 -11.59 14.80
CA THR A 170 4.84 -11.84 15.30
C THR A 170 4.09 -12.80 14.39
N LYS A 171 3.47 -13.83 14.97
CA LYS A 171 2.72 -14.89 14.26
C LYS A 171 1.28 -15.04 14.77
N SER A 172 0.84 -14.11 15.61
CA SER A 172 -0.48 -14.11 16.25
C SER A 172 -1.07 -12.71 16.18
N SER A 173 -2.38 -12.62 15.99
CA SER A 173 -3.14 -11.37 16.02
C SER A 173 -3.70 -11.09 17.43
N ASP A 174 -3.68 -9.81 17.85
CA ASP A 174 -4.25 -9.36 19.13
C ASP A 174 -5.78 -9.51 19.13
N LEU A 175 -6.42 -9.29 17.98
CA LEU A 175 -7.85 -9.46 17.75
C LEU A 175 -8.09 -10.35 16.52
N PRO A 176 -8.03 -11.69 16.66
CA PRO A 176 -8.08 -12.62 15.52
C PRO A 176 -9.34 -12.56 14.65
N HIS A 177 -10.43 -12.01 15.19
CA HIS A 177 -11.69 -11.83 14.46
C HIS A 177 -11.76 -10.51 13.67
N GLN A 178 -10.75 -9.66 13.79
CA GLN A 178 -10.65 -8.40 13.06
C GLN A 178 -9.46 -8.45 12.11
N MET A 179 -9.75 -8.45 10.81
CA MET A 179 -8.74 -8.37 9.76
C MET A 179 -7.88 -7.12 9.96
N GLY A 180 -6.57 -7.25 9.80
CA GLY A 180 -5.65 -6.13 9.94
C GLY A 180 -5.33 -5.75 11.39
N SER A 181 -5.72 -6.55 12.39
CA SER A 181 -5.22 -6.34 13.75
C SER A 181 -3.70 -6.60 13.82
N SER A 182 -2.98 -5.77 14.58
CA SER A 182 -1.58 -6.06 14.91
C SER A 182 -1.47 -7.25 15.86
N GLY A 183 -0.26 -7.73 16.08
CA GLY A 183 0.02 -8.67 17.17
C GLY A 183 1.02 -8.11 18.21
N PRO A 184 1.56 -8.99 19.07
CA PRO A 184 2.48 -8.61 20.14
C PRO A 184 3.70 -7.81 19.66
N MET A 185 4.12 -6.83 20.46
CA MET A 185 5.36 -6.07 20.27
C MET A 185 6.55 -6.82 20.88
N SER A 186 6.92 -7.95 20.25
CA SER A 186 7.90 -8.91 20.78
C SER A 186 9.36 -8.50 20.64
N THR A 187 9.66 -7.55 19.76
CA THR A 187 11.03 -7.15 19.41
C THR A 187 11.12 -5.65 19.22
N ARG A 188 12.17 -5.02 19.75
CA ARG A 188 12.57 -3.63 19.48
C ARG A 188 13.76 -3.60 18.55
N ILE A 189 13.71 -2.75 17.53
CA ILE A 189 14.77 -2.63 16.52
C ILE A 189 15.40 -1.24 16.63
N TYR A 190 16.73 -1.20 16.75
CA TYR A 190 17.50 0.03 16.86
C TYR A 190 18.62 0.06 15.81
N PRO A 191 18.65 1.04 14.89
CA PRO A 191 19.73 1.21 13.93
C PRO A 191 20.94 1.87 14.60
N LEU A 192 21.74 1.11 15.35
CA LEU A 192 22.85 1.63 16.14
C LEU A 192 23.87 2.44 15.30
N MET A 193 24.00 2.13 14.01
CA MET A 193 24.76 2.89 13.03
C MET A 193 23.86 3.16 11.83
N LYS A 194 23.80 4.40 11.36
CA LYS A 194 23.08 4.80 10.15
C LYS A 194 24.02 5.33 9.08
N GLY A 195 23.73 5.02 7.83
CA GLY A 195 24.39 5.58 6.65
C GLY A 195 23.61 6.78 6.12
N LEU A 196 24.29 7.92 6.02
CA LEU A 196 23.71 9.17 5.54
C LEU A 196 24.10 9.42 4.07
N THR A 197 23.13 9.87 3.27
CA THR A 197 23.41 10.42 1.93
C THR A 197 24.03 11.82 2.03
N ILE A 198 24.38 12.41 0.89
CA ILE A 198 24.87 13.80 0.84
C ILE A 198 23.82 14.85 1.28
N ASP A 199 22.54 14.48 1.24
CA ASP A 199 21.40 15.34 1.63
C ASP A 199 20.90 15.04 3.06
N ASP A 200 21.75 14.38 3.85
CA ASP A 200 21.48 13.92 5.22
C ASP A 200 20.26 12.98 5.33
N ARG A 201 20.00 12.17 4.29
CA ARG A 201 18.95 11.13 4.32
C ARG A 201 19.50 9.83 4.89
N GLU A 202 18.76 9.21 5.80
CA GLU A 202 19.13 7.94 6.44
C GLU A 202 18.78 6.78 5.50
N SER A 203 19.76 6.25 4.75
CA SER A 203 19.52 5.32 3.64
C SER A 203 19.89 3.87 3.91
N ALA A 204 20.57 3.59 5.02
CA ALA A 204 21.00 2.24 5.40
C ALA A 204 21.28 2.15 6.91
N ALA A 205 21.15 0.96 7.49
CA ALA A 205 21.56 0.67 8.87
C ALA A 205 22.67 -0.40 8.89
N PRO A 206 23.95 -0.01 8.85
CA PRO A 206 25.06 -0.97 8.85
C PRO A 206 25.15 -1.86 10.09
N VAL A 207 24.71 -1.34 11.25
CA VAL A 207 24.67 -2.07 12.51
C VAL A 207 23.31 -1.89 13.15
N VAL A 208 22.60 -2.99 13.39
CA VAL A 208 21.24 -3.02 13.94
C VAL A 208 21.21 -3.88 15.20
N LEU A 209 20.55 -3.40 16.24
CA LEU A 209 20.27 -4.13 17.47
C LEU A 209 18.79 -4.54 17.52
N TRP A 210 18.55 -5.81 17.79
CA TRP A 210 17.24 -6.35 18.16
C TRP A 210 17.24 -6.67 19.65
N GLU A 211 16.32 -6.08 20.40
CA GLU A 211 16.03 -6.48 21.77
C GLU A 211 14.72 -7.26 21.79
N ASN A 212 14.77 -8.54 22.15
CA ASN A 212 13.58 -9.39 22.22
C ASN A 212 12.95 -9.28 23.61
N THR A 213 11.78 -8.65 23.69
CA THR A 213 11.07 -8.36 24.95
C THR A 213 10.04 -9.42 25.30
N LEU A 214 9.47 -10.11 24.31
CA LEU A 214 8.45 -11.15 24.50
C LEU A 214 8.70 -12.36 23.59
N GLY A 215 7.92 -13.42 23.78
CA GLY A 215 7.93 -14.58 22.90
C GLY A 215 9.05 -15.58 23.19
N GLU A 216 9.51 -16.27 22.15
CA GLU A 216 10.44 -17.40 22.31
C GLU A 216 11.85 -16.98 22.71
N PHE A 217 12.28 -15.79 22.26
CA PHE A 217 13.62 -15.25 22.46
C PHE A 217 13.70 -14.18 23.56
N ALA A 218 12.65 -14.04 24.37
CA ALA A 218 12.53 -12.99 25.38
C ALA A 218 13.78 -12.90 26.28
N GLY A 219 14.24 -11.68 26.52
CA GLY A 219 15.41 -11.35 27.33
C GLY A 219 16.73 -11.34 26.56
N SER A 220 16.74 -11.67 25.25
CA SER A 220 17.97 -11.66 24.42
C SER A 220 18.19 -10.35 23.67
N ARG A 221 19.46 -10.07 23.39
CA ARG A 221 19.94 -8.95 22.55
C ARG A 221 20.73 -9.48 21.36
N TRP A 222 20.32 -9.15 20.14
CA TRP A 222 20.99 -9.57 18.92
C TRP A 222 21.50 -8.36 18.15
N LEU A 223 22.80 -8.29 17.91
CA LEU A 223 23.43 -7.23 17.12
C LEU A 223 23.89 -7.79 15.78
N PHE A 224 23.44 -7.17 14.71
CA PHE A 224 23.76 -7.54 13.34
C PHE A 224 24.61 -6.43 12.73
N ALA A 225 25.86 -6.74 12.39
CA ALA A 225 26.75 -5.87 11.64
C ALA A 225 26.84 -6.38 10.19
N GLY A 226 26.05 -5.76 9.31
CA GLY A 226 25.87 -6.22 7.93
C GLY A 226 27.06 -5.93 7.01
N MET A 227 27.97 -5.05 7.42
CA MET A 227 29.18 -4.74 6.66
C MET A 227 30.31 -5.77 6.92
N PRO A 228 31.13 -6.08 5.90
CA PRO A 228 32.35 -6.87 6.09
C PRO A 228 33.35 -6.11 6.96
N LEU A 229 34.02 -6.83 7.86
CA LEU A 229 35.13 -6.27 8.63
C LEU A 229 36.36 -6.09 7.74
N THR A 230 36.98 -4.91 7.80
CA THR A 230 38.20 -4.60 7.03
C THR A 230 39.43 -4.58 7.94
N ALA A 231 40.62 -4.50 7.36
CA ALA A 231 41.84 -4.27 8.16
C ALA A 231 41.78 -2.96 8.97
N GLY A 232 41.03 -1.96 8.48
CA GLY A 232 40.80 -0.70 9.18
C GLY A 232 40.03 -0.89 10.49
N PHE A 233 39.07 -1.82 10.52
CA PHE A 233 38.31 -2.17 11.72
C PHE A 233 39.24 -2.63 12.86
N TRP A 234 40.13 -3.60 12.57
CA TRP A 234 41.05 -4.15 13.56
C TRP A 234 42.07 -3.11 14.04
N ARG A 235 42.73 -2.40 13.11
CA ARG A 235 43.68 -1.33 13.47
C ARG A 235 43.04 -0.17 14.24
N GLY A 236 41.75 0.07 14.04
CA GLY A 236 40.97 1.10 14.73
C GLY A 236 40.51 0.73 16.15
N GLY A 237 40.87 -0.45 16.67
CA GLY A 237 40.42 -0.93 17.98
C GLY A 237 39.18 -1.83 17.94
N GLY A 238 38.92 -2.47 16.79
CA GLY A 238 37.75 -3.33 16.57
C GLY A 238 37.61 -4.50 17.55
N GLY A 239 38.71 -5.08 18.03
CA GLY A 239 38.67 -6.12 19.07
C GLY A 239 38.06 -5.60 20.39
N SER A 240 38.48 -4.41 20.82
CA SER A 240 37.89 -3.75 22.00
C SER A 240 36.43 -3.38 21.78
N ALA A 241 36.04 -2.99 20.56
CA ALA A 241 34.66 -2.72 20.21
C ALA A 241 33.81 -4.00 20.29
N LEU A 242 34.27 -5.11 19.72
CA LEU A 242 33.62 -6.42 19.81
C LEU A 242 33.44 -6.88 21.25
N ALA A 243 34.45 -6.72 22.11
CA ALA A 243 34.33 -7.03 23.54
C ALA A 243 33.23 -6.17 24.21
N LYS A 244 33.17 -4.87 23.91
CA LYS A 244 32.12 -3.96 24.42
C LYS A 244 30.73 -4.37 23.95
N TRP A 245 30.57 -4.69 22.66
CA TRP A 245 29.30 -5.14 22.09
C TRP A 245 28.88 -6.48 22.69
N ALA A 246 29.81 -7.42 22.84
CA ALA A 246 29.54 -8.74 23.41
C ALA A 246 29.13 -8.64 24.88
N ALA A 247 29.81 -7.79 25.66
CA ALA A 247 29.42 -7.50 27.04
C ALA A 247 28.02 -6.87 27.11
N PHE A 248 27.66 -6.00 26.16
CA PHE A 248 26.33 -5.40 26.08
C PHE A 248 25.25 -6.42 25.68
N CYS A 249 25.51 -7.28 24.69
CA CYS A 249 24.57 -8.31 24.21
C CYS A 249 24.45 -9.50 25.16
N ALA A 250 25.45 -9.74 26.02
CA ALA A 250 25.41 -10.74 27.08
C ALA A 250 24.48 -10.35 28.25
N LYS A 251 24.07 -9.08 28.33
CA LYS A 251 23.08 -8.61 29.31
C LYS A 251 21.66 -8.96 28.85
N GLY A 252 20.76 -9.11 29.82
CA GLY A 252 19.33 -9.20 29.55
C GLY A 252 18.75 -7.88 29.03
N VAL A 253 17.51 -7.93 28.55
CA VAL A 253 16.77 -6.73 28.12
C VAL A 253 16.12 -6.06 29.33
N THR A 254 16.21 -4.73 29.41
CA THR A 254 15.41 -3.93 30.33
C THR A 254 14.41 -3.13 29.50
N ASP A 255 13.13 -3.48 29.59
CA ASP A 255 12.07 -2.75 28.88
C ASP A 255 11.72 -1.48 29.64
N MET A 256 11.66 -0.37 28.91
CA MET A 256 11.43 0.97 29.46
C MET A 256 10.45 1.73 28.61
N TRP A 257 9.52 2.41 29.29
CA TRP A 257 8.58 3.30 28.62
C TRP A 257 8.43 4.59 29.39
N ILE A 258 8.43 5.71 28.67
CA ILE A 258 7.88 6.98 29.14
C ILE A 258 6.68 7.32 28.27
N LYS A 259 5.53 7.53 28.90
CA LYS A 259 4.25 7.78 28.20
C LYS A 259 3.53 8.94 28.85
N PRO A 260 2.97 9.88 28.08
CA PRO A 260 2.01 10.81 28.65
C PRO A 260 0.71 10.07 28.98
N ASN A 261 -0.06 10.58 29.93
CA ASN A 261 -1.39 10.02 30.21
C ASN A 261 -2.36 10.28 29.05
N TYR A 262 -2.22 11.44 28.39
CA TYR A 262 -2.96 11.82 27.18
C TYR A 262 -1.99 12.44 26.19
N ALA A 263 -2.22 12.24 24.89
CA ALA A 263 -1.39 12.87 23.85
C ALA A 263 -1.63 14.38 23.74
N SER A 264 -2.76 14.87 24.23
CA SER A 264 -3.13 16.29 24.26
C SER A 264 -3.86 16.62 25.57
N TYR A 265 -3.64 17.83 26.09
CA TYR A 265 -4.26 18.36 27.31
C TYR A 265 -5.03 19.65 27.02
N GLU A 266 -6.22 19.81 27.63
CA GLU A 266 -7.01 21.04 27.55
C GLU A 266 -6.41 22.14 28.43
N PRO A 267 -6.72 23.42 28.16
CA PRO A 267 -6.39 24.52 29.05
C PRO A 267 -6.83 24.28 30.50
N GLY A 268 -5.89 24.43 31.44
CA GLY A 268 -6.13 24.25 32.88
C GLY A 268 -5.91 22.82 33.39
N GLU A 269 -5.70 21.84 32.51
CA GLU A 269 -5.26 20.50 32.90
C GLU A 269 -3.77 20.48 33.26
N ARG A 270 -3.35 19.43 33.96
CA ARG A 270 -1.93 19.16 34.23
C ARG A 270 -1.51 17.89 33.52
N ALA A 271 -0.38 17.96 32.83
CA ALA A 271 0.20 16.79 32.23
C ALA A 271 0.68 15.79 33.30
N GLY A 272 0.59 14.51 32.95
CA GLY A 272 1.10 13.43 33.78
C GLY A 272 1.86 12.46 32.90
N LEU A 273 3.05 12.08 33.34
CA LEU A 273 3.88 11.08 32.68
C LEU A 273 3.84 9.78 33.48
N THR A 274 3.93 8.65 32.79
CA THR A 274 4.09 7.33 33.39
C THR A 274 5.40 6.73 32.91
N LEU A 275 6.32 6.47 33.85
CA LEU A 275 7.55 5.72 33.63
C LEU A 275 7.29 4.25 33.99
N GLN A 276 7.58 3.35 33.06
CA GLN A 276 7.52 1.90 33.27
C GLN A 276 8.92 1.30 33.12
N LEU A 277 9.24 0.34 33.98
CA LEU A 277 10.54 -0.33 34.01
C LEU A 277 10.34 -1.80 34.36
N GLN A 278 10.93 -2.69 33.56
CA GLN A 278 10.95 -4.13 33.84
C GLN A 278 12.23 -4.76 33.30
N ALA A 279 12.89 -5.59 34.10
CA ALA A 279 13.93 -6.49 33.63
C ALA A 279 13.26 -7.72 32.98
N ILE A 280 13.48 -7.89 31.67
CA ILE A 280 12.97 -9.04 30.93
C ILE A 280 13.95 -10.19 31.08
N ARG A 281 13.56 -11.14 31.92
CA ARG A 281 14.32 -12.36 32.17
C ARG A 281 14.10 -13.39 31.08
N SER A 282 15.16 -14.14 30.81
CA SER A 282 15.08 -15.27 29.88
C SER A 282 14.22 -16.39 30.48
N LYS A 283 13.63 -17.27 29.64
CA LYS A 283 12.86 -18.45 30.10
C LYS A 283 13.60 -19.32 31.14
N ARG A 284 14.94 -19.19 31.23
CA ARG A 284 15.82 -19.80 32.24
C ARG A 284 15.35 -19.53 33.68
N GLU A 285 14.75 -18.38 33.93
CA GLU A 285 14.49 -17.92 35.31
C GLU A 285 13.08 -18.27 35.82
N ILE A 286 12.20 -18.74 34.93
CA ILE A 286 10.79 -19.10 35.21
C ILE A 286 10.64 -20.60 35.58
N MET A 287 11.68 -21.42 35.41
CA MET A 287 11.66 -22.83 35.83
C MET A 287 11.73 -22.95 37.37
N GLY A 288 10.86 -23.78 37.95
CA GLY A 288 10.69 -23.90 39.41
C GLY A 288 11.94 -24.34 40.18
N GLU A 289 11.97 -24.07 41.49
CA GLU A 289 13.10 -24.36 42.39
C GLU A 289 13.63 -25.81 42.30
N GLU A 290 12.77 -26.80 42.03
CA GLU A 290 13.17 -28.21 41.93
C GLU A 290 14.02 -28.53 40.68
N GLU A 291 13.87 -27.79 39.57
CA GLU A 291 14.70 -27.94 38.36
C GLU A 291 16.00 -27.14 38.45
N ARG A 292 16.00 -26.00 39.15
CA ARG A 292 17.23 -25.25 39.49
C ARG A 292 18.24 -26.09 40.28
N VAL A 293 17.77 -26.94 41.20
CA VAL A 293 18.64 -27.82 42.01
C VAL A 293 19.16 -29.03 41.22
N ARG A 294 18.44 -29.50 40.19
CA ARG A 294 18.93 -30.60 39.34
C ARG A 294 19.96 -30.18 38.30
N LEU A 295 19.95 -28.91 37.87
CA LEU A 295 20.88 -28.34 36.89
C LEU A 295 22.09 -27.64 37.53
N SER A 296 22.05 -27.30 38.82
CA SER A 296 23.14 -26.60 39.54
C SER A 296 24.28 -27.49 40.04
N SER A 297 24.36 -28.76 39.62
CA SER A 297 25.55 -29.57 39.86
C SER A 297 26.68 -29.26 38.87
N GLY A 298 27.22 -28.04 39.00
CA GLY A 298 28.50 -27.64 38.44
C GLY A 298 28.42 -26.67 37.27
N VAL A 299 28.34 -25.37 37.56
CA VAL A 299 29.22 -24.29 37.08
C VAL A 299 28.76 -22.99 37.78
N ASP A 300 29.57 -22.50 38.72
CA ASP A 300 29.47 -21.12 39.21
C ASP A 300 30.06 -20.18 38.14
N GLY A 301 29.22 -19.33 37.55
CA GLY A 301 29.67 -18.23 36.70
C GLY A 301 28.59 -17.71 35.73
N CYS A 302 28.32 -16.41 35.78
CA CYS A 302 27.35 -15.64 34.97
C CYS A 302 25.87 -15.67 35.44
N GLY A 303 25.55 -15.96 36.72
CA GLY A 303 24.16 -16.07 37.19
C GLY A 303 23.92 -15.66 38.64
N ASP A 304 24.08 -14.38 38.93
CA ASP A 304 23.31 -13.61 39.93
C ASP A 304 23.73 -12.15 39.70
N SER A 305 23.02 -11.45 38.82
CA SER A 305 23.27 -10.02 38.62
C SER A 305 22.74 -9.29 39.85
N GLU A 306 23.58 -8.43 40.44
CA GLU A 306 23.09 -7.45 41.40
C GLU A 306 21.95 -6.64 40.74
N PRO A 307 20.91 -6.25 41.50
CA PRO A 307 19.80 -5.49 40.94
C PRO A 307 20.30 -4.23 40.25
N VAL A 308 20.04 -4.09 38.94
CA VAL A 308 20.52 -2.95 38.16
C VAL A 308 19.69 -1.71 38.53
N ILE A 309 20.34 -0.73 39.15
CA ILE A 309 19.73 0.56 39.48
C ILE A 309 19.85 1.48 38.27
N TRP A 310 18.75 2.10 37.86
CA TRP A 310 18.68 3.08 36.79
C TRP A 310 18.38 4.46 37.36
N LYS A 311 19.19 5.45 36.97
CA LYS A 311 18.98 6.87 37.26
C LYS A 311 18.31 7.52 36.07
N PHE A 312 17.15 8.14 36.27
CA PHE A 312 16.38 8.80 35.23
C PHE A 312 16.43 10.31 35.43
N ASN A 313 16.82 11.04 34.39
CA ASN A 313 16.76 12.49 34.31
C ASN A 313 15.73 12.87 33.23
N LEU A 314 14.55 13.32 33.65
CA LEU A 314 13.46 13.69 32.77
C LEU A 314 13.41 15.20 32.61
N THR A 315 13.15 15.66 31.38
CA THR A 315 12.85 17.05 31.05
C THR A 315 11.59 17.08 30.20
N ALA A 316 10.64 17.97 30.52
CA ALA A 316 9.49 18.31 29.68
C ALA A 316 9.55 19.80 29.37
N GLU A 317 9.60 20.19 28.10
CA GLU A 317 9.81 21.57 27.66
C GLU A 317 8.88 21.94 26.50
N HIS A 318 8.30 23.14 26.55
CA HIS A 318 7.49 23.69 25.45
C HIS A 318 8.38 24.17 24.29
N GLU A 319 8.04 23.78 23.06
CA GLU A 319 8.86 24.05 21.87
C GLU A 319 9.17 25.55 21.64
N ASN A 320 8.24 26.44 21.99
CA ASN A 320 8.33 27.88 21.71
C ASN A 320 8.54 28.74 22.98
N ASP A 321 8.55 28.14 24.17
CA ASP A 321 8.73 28.87 25.44
C ASP A 321 9.63 28.06 26.38
N PRO A 322 10.95 28.25 26.31
CA PRO A 322 11.91 27.56 27.21
C PRO A 322 11.67 27.85 28.70
N GLY A 323 10.92 28.91 29.03
CA GLY A 323 10.48 29.20 30.39
C GLY A 323 9.46 28.20 30.92
N LEU A 324 8.78 27.47 30.04
CA LEU A 324 7.87 26.36 30.35
C LEU A 324 8.63 25.03 30.24
N SER A 325 9.58 24.85 31.16
CA SER A 325 10.37 23.62 31.29
C SER A 325 10.28 23.05 32.71
N TRP A 326 10.21 21.72 32.81
CA TRP A 326 10.21 20.99 34.06
C TRP A 326 11.20 19.85 34.00
N THR A 327 12.03 19.73 35.04
CA THR A 327 13.00 18.65 35.19
C THR A 327 12.71 17.80 36.42
N HIS A 328 12.95 16.50 36.34
CA HIS A 328 12.80 15.59 37.46
C HIS A 328 13.83 14.47 37.44
N GLN A 329 14.29 14.07 38.62
CA GLN A 329 15.26 12.99 38.78
C GLN A 329 14.71 11.93 39.74
N LEU A 330 14.91 10.66 39.39
CA LEU A 330 14.60 9.54 40.26
C LEU A 330 15.51 8.35 39.95
N GLU A 331 15.62 7.44 40.92
CA GLU A 331 16.31 6.17 40.76
C GLU A 331 15.31 5.02 40.93
N LEU A 332 15.37 4.02 40.04
CA LEU A 332 14.56 2.81 40.13
C LEU A 332 15.43 1.59 39.89
N THR A 333 15.20 0.55 40.68
CA THR A 333 15.81 -0.76 40.44
C THR A 333 15.00 -1.54 39.41
N ALA A 334 15.63 -1.99 38.32
CA ALA A 334 15.00 -2.89 37.36
C ALA A 334 14.86 -4.29 37.98
N GLU A 335 13.63 -4.78 38.04
CA GLU A 335 13.25 -6.07 38.61
C GLU A 335 12.33 -6.81 37.64
N ASP A 336 12.07 -8.08 37.92
CA ASP A 336 11.26 -8.98 37.11
C ASP A 336 9.80 -8.53 37.08
N GLU A 337 9.36 -7.90 38.16
CA GLU A 337 8.03 -7.29 38.27
C GLU A 337 8.00 -5.92 37.59
N LEU A 338 6.92 -5.66 36.85
CA LEU A 338 6.70 -4.39 36.20
C LEU A 338 6.54 -3.27 37.24
N LYS A 339 7.48 -2.33 37.25
CA LYS A 339 7.37 -1.09 38.03
C LYS A 339 6.71 -0.01 37.21
N ILE A 340 5.75 0.69 37.83
CA ILE A 340 5.01 1.79 37.22
C ILE A 340 5.07 3.00 38.16
N VAL A 341 5.67 4.10 37.70
CA VAL A 341 5.76 5.36 38.44
C VAL A 341 5.01 6.45 37.69
N LYS A 342 4.05 7.09 38.36
CA LYS A 342 3.31 8.23 37.83
C LYS A 342 3.95 9.53 38.30
N LEU A 343 4.29 10.40 37.35
CA LEU A 343 5.00 11.66 37.55
C LEU A 343 4.08 12.82 37.12
N PRO A 344 3.53 13.60 38.06
CA PRO A 344 2.79 14.81 37.69
C PRO A 344 3.76 15.88 37.19
N VAL A 345 3.44 16.51 36.05
CA VAL A 345 4.20 17.64 35.50
C VAL A 345 3.57 18.93 36.03
N PRO A 346 4.24 19.68 36.93
CA PRO A 346 3.69 20.86 37.59
C PRO A 346 3.79 22.13 36.71
N LEU A 347 3.56 21.99 35.41
CA LEU A 347 3.49 23.09 34.46
C LEU A 347 2.03 23.47 34.20
N GLU A 348 1.79 24.74 33.95
CA GLU A 348 0.54 25.22 33.36
C GLU A 348 0.63 24.99 31.86
N ILE A 349 -0.11 24.01 31.34
CA ILE A 349 0.00 23.62 29.93
C ILE A 349 -0.66 24.69 29.05
N ARG A 350 0.15 25.25 28.14
CA ARG A 350 -0.27 26.18 27.07
C ARG A 350 -0.32 25.48 25.71
N GLY A 351 -1.06 26.04 24.76
CA GLY A 351 -1.13 25.53 23.39
C GLY A 351 0.26 25.43 22.74
N GLY A 352 0.52 24.29 22.08
CA GLY A 352 1.81 23.96 21.47
C GLY A 352 2.35 22.59 21.89
N LEU A 353 3.40 22.13 21.20
CA LEU A 353 4.04 20.84 21.49
C LEU A 353 5.00 20.95 22.69
N TYR A 354 4.95 19.95 23.58
CA TYR A 354 5.94 19.73 24.64
C TYR A 354 6.79 18.52 24.29
N HIS A 355 8.10 18.73 24.28
CA HIS A 355 9.10 17.69 24.12
C HIS A 355 9.42 17.08 25.49
N VAL A 356 9.42 15.76 25.58
CA VAL A 356 9.78 15.00 26.78
C VAL A 356 11.00 14.14 26.47
N GLU A 357 12.13 14.45 27.10
CA GLU A 357 13.34 13.66 27.01
C GLU A 357 13.67 13.04 28.37
N CYS A 358 14.01 11.76 28.39
CA CYS A 358 14.44 11.03 29.57
C CYS A 358 15.80 10.39 29.32
N HIS A 359 16.84 10.92 29.97
CA HIS A 359 18.16 10.30 30.00
C HIS A 359 18.24 9.31 31.16
N ALA A 360 18.29 8.01 30.84
CA ALA A 360 18.39 6.93 31.79
C ALA A 360 19.81 6.32 31.78
N GLU A 361 20.43 6.21 32.96
CA GLU A 361 21.77 5.64 33.14
C GLU A 361 21.73 4.52 34.18
N ALA A 362 22.16 3.33 33.80
CA ALA A 362 22.28 2.17 34.66
C ALA A 362 23.55 2.23 35.51
N SER A 363 23.49 1.61 36.68
CA SER A 363 24.64 1.37 37.56
C SER A 363 25.80 0.60 36.92
N ASP A 364 25.54 -0.11 35.82
CA ASP A 364 26.53 -0.85 35.03
C ASP A 364 27.04 -0.07 33.79
N GLY A 365 26.68 1.22 33.69
CA GLY A 365 27.12 2.15 32.64
C GLY A 365 26.27 2.13 31.36
N GLU A 366 25.20 1.35 31.29
CA GLU A 366 24.28 1.38 30.16
C GLU A 366 23.48 2.70 30.12
N VAL A 367 23.36 3.31 28.94
CA VAL A 367 22.59 4.55 28.74
C VAL A 367 21.43 4.31 27.77
N ARG A 368 20.29 4.95 28.06
CA ARG A 368 19.11 5.02 27.19
C ARG A 368 18.59 6.46 27.16
N ILE A 369 18.29 6.97 25.97
CA ILE A 369 17.56 8.24 25.82
C ILE A 369 16.17 7.91 25.30
N LEU A 370 15.14 8.15 26.11
CA LEU A 370 13.75 7.96 25.70
C LEU A 370 13.17 9.32 25.30
N ARG A 371 12.52 9.38 24.14
CA ARG A 371 11.90 10.59 23.61
C ARG A 371 10.40 10.39 23.42
N GLN A 372 9.65 11.39 23.84
CA GLN A 372 8.20 11.37 23.92
C GLN A 372 7.69 12.80 23.82
N GLY A 373 6.39 13.00 23.57
CA GLY A 373 5.81 14.35 23.54
C GLY A 373 4.35 14.35 23.94
N PHE A 374 3.80 15.55 24.13
CA PHE A 374 2.37 15.78 24.24
C PHE A 374 2.03 17.21 23.81
N TRP A 375 0.81 17.43 23.36
CA TRP A 375 0.31 18.75 23.02
C TRP A 375 -0.40 19.41 24.20
N GLY A 376 -0.19 20.71 24.37
CA GLY A 376 -1.26 21.56 24.86
C GLY A 376 -2.18 21.89 23.69
N HIS A 377 -3.49 21.73 23.88
CA HIS A 377 -4.45 21.91 22.80
C HIS A 377 -4.39 23.33 22.21
N ASP A 378 -4.21 23.42 20.89
CA ASP A 378 -4.03 24.67 20.16
C ASP A 378 -5.12 24.84 19.08
N LEU A 379 -6.20 25.50 19.46
CA LEU A 379 -7.32 25.81 18.58
C LEU A 379 -6.96 26.83 17.49
N GLU A 380 -6.02 27.73 17.77
CA GLU A 380 -5.61 28.76 16.81
C GLU A 380 -4.82 28.12 15.66
N LEU A 381 -3.91 27.19 15.98
CA LEU A 381 -3.18 26.38 15.00
C LEU A 381 -4.14 25.59 14.10
N LEU A 382 -5.09 24.86 14.70
CA LEU A 382 -6.05 24.04 13.95
C LEU A 382 -6.93 24.89 13.02
N ALA A 383 -7.30 26.11 13.42
CA ALA A 383 -8.15 27.01 12.66
C ALA A 383 -7.42 27.87 11.62
N ALA A 384 -6.08 27.83 11.59
CA ALA A 384 -5.29 28.67 10.69
C ALA A 384 -5.47 28.27 9.21
N GLY A 385 -5.57 29.25 8.30
CA GLY A 385 -5.72 29.01 6.86
C GLY A 385 -7.15 28.68 6.42
N GLU A 386 -7.31 28.13 5.22
CA GLU A 386 -8.60 27.72 4.67
C GLU A 386 -8.68 26.19 4.51
N PRO A 387 -9.86 25.56 4.69
CA PRO A 387 -10.04 24.15 4.37
C PRO A 387 -9.73 23.81 2.92
N VAL A 388 -9.12 22.65 2.69
CA VAL A 388 -8.97 22.10 1.34
C VAL A 388 -10.35 21.76 0.77
N THR A 389 -10.58 22.10 -0.50
CA THR A 389 -11.84 21.83 -1.21
C THR A 389 -11.60 21.01 -2.48
N SER A 390 -12.65 20.39 -3.02
CA SER A 390 -12.61 19.64 -4.27
C SER A 390 -13.12 20.47 -5.45
N GLY A 391 -12.38 20.46 -6.57
CA GLY A 391 -12.87 20.85 -7.89
C GLY A 391 -13.35 19.63 -8.69
N ARG A 392 -13.45 19.76 -10.02
CA ARG A 392 -13.83 18.64 -10.89
C ARG A 392 -12.77 17.53 -10.98
N ASP A 393 -11.49 17.92 -11.03
CA ASP A 393 -10.38 16.98 -11.24
C ASP A 393 -9.34 17.00 -10.10
N TYR A 394 -9.16 18.12 -9.42
CA TYR A 394 -8.10 18.32 -8.41
C TYR A 394 -8.63 19.02 -7.17
N PHE A 395 -7.88 18.91 -6.09
CA PHE A 395 -8.12 19.66 -4.86
C PHE A 395 -7.60 21.09 -4.97
N VAL A 396 -8.14 21.98 -4.14
CA VAL A 396 -7.76 23.40 -4.07
C VAL A 396 -7.44 23.76 -2.62
N LYS A 397 -6.27 24.36 -2.43
CA LYS A 397 -5.79 24.88 -1.15
C LYS A 397 -5.32 26.32 -1.34
N ASP A 398 -5.85 27.24 -0.53
CA ASP A 398 -5.55 28.67 -0.59
C ASP A 398 -5.69 29.26 -2.02
N GLY A 399 -6.75 28.86 -2.73
CA GLY A 399 -7.04 29.29 -4.09
C GLY A 399 -6.15 28.70 -5.19
N ARG A 400 -5.23 27.77 -4.86
CA ARG A 400 -4.32 27.12 -5.82
C ARG A 400 -4.60 25.63 -5.93
N PRO A 401 -4.44 25.02 -7.13
CA PRO A 401 -4.53 23.56 -7.26
C PRO A 401 -3.55 22.85 -6.34
N MET A 402 -3.96 21.70 -5.81
CA MET A 402 -3.17 20.84 -4.93
C MET A 402 -3.24 19.41 -5.47
N PRO A 403 -2.41 19.05 -6.46
CA PRO A 403 -2.21 17.66 -6.82
C PRO A 403 -1.51 16.93 -5.67
N VAL A 404 -1.89 15.68 -5.43
CA VAL A 404 -1.52 14.95 -4.22
C VAL A 404 -0.27 14.11 -4.46
N VAL A 405 0.74 14.37 -3.62
CA VAL A 405 1.83 13.43 -3.35
C VAL A 405 1.66 13.06 -1.89
N GLY A 406 0.98 11.96 -1.64
CA GLY A 406 0.53 11.57 -0.31
C GLY A 406 1.23 10.34 0.24
N MET A 407 1.02 10.11 1.52
CA MET A 407 1.59 9.00 2.27
C MET A 407 0.60 8.47 3.32
N THR A 408 0.39 7.17 3.38
CA THR A 408 -0.28 6.56 4.53
C THR A 408 0.69 6.55 5.70
N TYR A 409 0.23 6.85 6.92
CA TYR A 409 1.08 6.89 8.09
C TYR A 409 0.51 6.14 9.30
N MET A 410 1.36 5.28 9.85
CA MET A 410 1.34 4.74 11.20
C MET A 410 2.76 4.81 11.75
N THR A 411 2.90 5.02 13.05
CA THR A 411 4.21 5.18 13.72
C THR A 411 5.03 3.89 13.70
N SER A 412 6.36 4.01 13.68
CA SER A 412 7.27 2.84 13.64
C SER A 412 7.38 2.10 14.98
N ASP A 413 7.18 2.79 16.11
CA ASP A 413 7.43 2.25 17.45
C ASP A 413 6.33 1.31 17.96
N VAL A 414 5.08 1.53 17.55
CA VAL A 414 3.92 0.73 17.97
C VAL A 414 2.94 0.38 16.84
N ALA A 415 3.23 0.76 15.59
CA ALA A 415 2.42 0.47 14.41
C ALA A 415 0.93 0.84 14.57
N ARG A 416 -0.01 -0.08 14.29
CA ARG A 416 -1.46 0.19 14.36
C ARG A 416 -1.96 0.49 15.79
N LYS A 417 -1.12 0.36 16.82
CA LYS A 417 -1.46 0.73 18.20
C LYS A 417 -1.24 2.22 18.52
N PHE A 418 -0.83 3.04 17.54
CA PHE A 418 -0.43 4.44 17.74
C PHE A 418 -1.48 5.35 18.40
N LEU A 419 -2.78 5.07 18.22
CA LEU A 419 -3.82 5.84 18.91
C LEU A 419 -4.01 5.43 20.39
N PHE A 420 -3.56 4.23 20.77
CA PHE A 420 -3.60 3.73 22.15
C PHE A 420 -2.26 3.97 22.89
N LEU A 421 -1.17 4.08 22.15
CA LEU A 421 0.18 4.33 22.64
C LEU A 421 0.80 5.49 21.83
N PRO A 422 0.27 6.71 21.99
CA PRO A 422 0.67 7.84 21.17
C PRO A 422 2.10 8.30 21.46
N ASN A 423 2.78 8.75 20.41
CA ASN A 423 4.10 9.37 20.50
C ASN A 423 4.21 10.62 19.62
N PRO A 424 3.66 11.77 20.07
CA PRO A 424 3.67 13.03 19.31
C PRO A 424 5.06 13.50 18.88
N GLU A 425 6.11 13.22 19.68
CA GLU A 425 7.49 13.55 19.33
C GLU A 425 7.96 12.82 18.07
N LEU A 426 7.70 11.52 18.01
CA LEU A 426 8.02 10.70 16.86
C LEU A 426 7.19 11.11 15.63
N TRP A 427 5.92 11.43 15.83
CA TRP A 427 5.05 11.92 14.77
C TRP A 427 5.55 13.26 14.21
N ASP A 428 5.99 14.18 15.06
CA ASP A 428 6.52 15.49 14.65
C ASP A 428 7.75 15.32 13.74
N ARG A 429 8.68 14.45 14.14
CA ARG A 429 9.88 14.14 13.37
C ARG A 429 9.55 13.51 12.01
N ASP A 430 8.71 12.47 12.01
CA ASP A 430 8.36 11.75 10.78
C ASP A 430 7.56 12.66 9.83
N MET A 431 6.65 13.50 10.35
CA MET A 431 5.89 14.48 9.55
C MET A 431 6.77 15.60 8.98
N ALA A 432 7.77 16.07 9.74
CA ALA A 432 8.77 17.00 9.21
C ALA A 432 9.56 16.38 8.04
N GLN A 433 9.95 15.10 8.16
CA GLN A 433 10.65 14.38 7.10
C GLN A 433 9.75 14.17 5.87
N MET A 434 8.49 13.78 6.07
CA MET A 434 7.52 13.68 4.97
C MET A 434 7.36 15.03 4.26
N ARG A 435 7.24 16.13 5.00
CA ARG A 435 7.16 17.47 4.39
C ARG A 435 8.43 17.84 3.61
N LYS A 436 9.62 17.50 4.13
CA LYS A 436 10.90 17.66 3.42
C LYS A 436 10.92 16.85 2.11
N ALA A 437 10.27 15.69 2.07
CA ALA A 437 10.09 14.87 0.87
C ALA A 437 9.06 15.43 -0.11
N GLY A 438 8.45 16.58 0.16
CA GLY A 438 7.42 17.16 -0.71
C GLY A 438 6.07 16.45 -0.60
N ILE A 439 5.89 15.56 0.39
CA ILE A 439 4.57 15.01 0.72
C ILE A 439 3.70 16.15 1.24
N ASN A 440 2.45 16.18 0.79
CA ASN A 440 1.48 17.23 1.12
C ASN A 440 0.19 16.70 1.75
N TRP A 441 0.04 15.37 1.83
CA TRP A 441 -1.16 14.71 2.30
C TRP A 441 -0.83 13.43 3.07
N ILE A 442 -1.40 13.26 4.25
CA ILE A 442 -1.33 12.05 5.06
C ILE A 442 -2.68 11.35 5.05
N ARG A 443 -2.68 10.04 4.82
CA ARG A 443 -3.83 9.19 5.15
C ARG A 443 -3.55 8.38 6.41
N THR A 444 -4.49 8.37 7.34
CA THR A 444 -4.40 7.58 8.57
C THR A 444 -5.80 7.27 9.07
N GLY A 445 -5.93 6.55 10.19
CA GLY A 445 -7.22 6.31 10.79
C GLY A 445 -7.25 5.12 11.73
N ILE A 446 -8.43 4.54 11.85
CA ILE A 446 -8.70 3.39 12.71
C ILE A 446 -8.84 2.15 11.84
N TRP A 447 -7.95 1.18 12.07
CA TRP A 447 -7.87 -0.04 11.27
C TRP A 447 -8.42 -1.28 12.00
N THR A 448 -8.62 -1.19 13.32
CA THR A 448 -9.00 -2.31 14.19
C THR A 448 -9.41 -1.77 15.58
N ALA A 449 -9.81 -2.67 16.47
CA ALA A 449 -10.07 -2.44 17.89
C ALA A 449 -11.17 -1.42 18.20
N TYR A 450 -12.21 -1.32 17.36
CA TYR A 450 -13.33 -0.40 17.53
C TYR A 450 -13.96 -0.45 18.93
N ARG A 451 -14.10 -1.65 19.52
CA ARG A 451 -14.61 -1.83 20.90
C ARG A 451 -13.67 -1.31 21.97
N ASN A 452 -12.37 -1.27 21.74
CA ASN A 452 -11.42 -0.64 22.67
C ASN A 452 -11.54 0.88 22.62
N ILE A 453 -12.00 1.45 21.49
CA ILE A 453 -12.17 2.89 21.30
C ILE A 453 -13.55 3.34 21.79
N MET A 454 -14.61 2.61 21.43
CA MET A 454 -15.97 2.81 21.92
C MET A 454 -16.53 1.47 22.38
N GLN A 455 -16.38 1.18 23.68
CA GLN A 455 -16.81 -0.10 24.25
C GLN A 455 -18.33 -0.26 24.18
N VAL A 456 -19.05 0.81 24.48
CA VAL A 456 -20.51 0.90 24.47
C VAL A 456 -20.91 2.12 23.64
N ASP A 457 -21.99 1.99 22.87
CA ASP A 457 -22.59 3.06 22.07
C ASP A 457 -22.61 4.42 22.82
N GLY A 458 -22.02 5.44 22.20
CA GLY A 458 -21.97 6.81 22.70
C GLY A 458 -20.88 7.13 23.71
N HIS A 459 -20.07 6.15 24.13
CA HIS A 459 -19.01 6.32 25.12
C HIS A 459 -17.63 6.03 24.53
N VAL A 460 -17.13 6.99 23.75
CA VAL A 460 -15.78 6.94 23.16
C VAL A 460 -14.72 7.29 24.20
N SER A 461 -13.60 6.59 24.14
CA SER A 461 -12.49 6.77 25.08
C SER A 461 -11.79 8.11 24.86
N GLU A 462 -11.70 8.90 25.93
CA GLU A 462 -11.11 10.24 25.89
C GLU A 462 -9.62 10.22 25.52
N ASP A 463 -8.87 9.20 25.95
CA ASP A 463 -7.46 9.03 25.60
C ASP A 463 -7.24 8.90 24.07
N VAL A 464 -8.08 8.12 23.39
CA VAL A 464 -8.05 7.96 21.93
C VAL A 464 -8.47 9.26 21.24
N LEU A 465 -9.51 9.95 21.74
CA LEU A 465 -9.91 11.25 21.19
C LEU A 465 -8.75 12.26 21.26
N ARG A 466 -8.04 12.32 22.40
CA ARG A 466 -6.86 13.19 22.56
C ARG A 466 -5.67 12.77 21.68
N ALA A 467 -5.51 11.48 21.41
CA ALA A 467 -4.51 10.99 20.46
C ALA A 467 -4.83 11.45 19.02
N ILE A 468 -6.10 11.41 18.61
CA ILE A 468 -6.54 11.93 17.31
C ILE A 468 -6.29 13.44 17.22
N ASP A 469 -6.65 14.21 18.25
CA ASP A 469 -6.41 15.66 18.26
C ASP A 469 -4.91 15.98 18.12
N ALA A 470 -4.07 15.31 18.91
CA ALA A 470 -2.62 15.49 18.89
C ALA A 470 -2.03 15.14 17.52
N PHE A 471 -2.50 14.06 16.88
CA PHE A 471 -2.06 13.68 15.55
C PHE A 471 -2.36 14.77 14.52
N ILE A 472 -3.60 15.29 14.52
CA ILE A 472 -4.04 16.31 13.58
C ILE A 472 -3.31 17.64 13.81
N MET A 473 -3.08 18.05 15.06
CA MET A 473 -2.25 19.22 15.40
C MET A 473 -0.81 19.05 14.92
N THR A 474 -0.23 17.85 15.08
CA THR A 474 1.13 17.56 14.60
C THR A 474 1.20 17.66 13.07
N ALA A 475 0.22 17.11 12.35
CA ALA A 475 0.15 17.26 10.90
C ALA A 475 -0.04 18.73 10.47
N LYS A 476 -0.85 19.48 11.22
CA LYS A 476 -1.11 20.91 10.95
C LYS A 476 0.15 21.75 11.08
N LYS A 477 0.99 21.49 12.10
CA LYS A 477 2.29 22.14 12.30
C LYS A 477 3.20 22.04 11.07
N HIS A 478 3.11 20.94 10.31
CA HIS A 478 3.92 20.69 9.11
C HIS A 478 3.20 20.98 7.78
N ASP A 479 2.06 21.66 7.82
CA ASP A 479 1.24 22.00 6.65
C ASP A 479 0.73 20.77 5.85
N LEU A 480 0.49 19.65 6.54
CA LEU A 480 0.00 18.41 5.94
C LEU A 480 -1.52 18.30 6.07
N GLN A 481 -2.19 18.02 4.94
CA GLN A 481 -3.61 17.64 4.92
C GLN A 481 -3.75 16.22 5.48
N VAL A 482 -4.81 15.94 6.24
CA VAL A 482 -5.08 14.61 6.83
C VAL A 482 -6.41 14.06 6.34
N THR A 483 -6.39 12.92 5.67
CA THR A 483 -7.58 12.07 5.53
C THR A 483 -7.62 11.10 6.71
N PHE A 484 -8.67 11.19 7.53
CA PHE A 484 -8.88 10.29 8.66
C PHE A 484 -9.95 9.24 8.36
N THR A 485 -9.56 7.96 8.33
CA THR A 485 -10.44 6.82 8.03
C THR A 485 -11.12 6.28 9.29
N PHE A 486 -12.46 6.19 9.28
CA PHE A 486 -13.24 5.74 10.44
C PHE A 486 -13.39 4.23 10.58
N PHE A 487 -13.54 3.52 9.47
CA PHE A 487 -13.84 2.08 9.46
C PHE A 487 -12.97 1.31 8.45
N SER A 488 -12.90 -0.01 8.59
CA SER A 488 -12.12 -0.90 7.72
C SER A 488 -12.91 -2.16 7.37
N PHE A 489 -13.06 -2.42 6.07
CA PHE A 489 -13.75 -3.55 5.42
C PHE A 489 -15.25 -3.64 5.73
N THR A 490 -15.64 -3.67 7.00
CA THR A 490 -17.02 -3.59 7.46
C THR A 490 -17.11 -2.71 8.70
N PRO A 491 -18.09 -1.79 8.79
CA PRO A 491 -18.22 -0.94 9.96
C PRO A 491 -18.67 -1.75 11.19
N GLU A 492 -18.24 -1.34 12.37
CA GLU A 492 -18.60 -2.00 13.63
C GLU A 492 -20.12 -1.91 13.86
N THR A 493 -20.72 -3.02 14.35
CA THR A 493 -22.17 -3.10 14.59
C THR A 493 -22.57 -2.55 15.95
N TRP A 494 -21.63 -2.49 16.89
CA TRP A 494 -21.90 -2.25 18.30
C TRP A 494 -23.06 -3.13 18.79
N GLU A 495 -24.13 -2.53 19.32
CA GLU A 495 -25.26 -3.26 19.91
C GLU A 495 -26.27 -3.77 18.86
N GLY A 496 -26.02 -3.52 17.58
CA GLY A 496 -26.81 -4.04 16.47
C GLY A 496 -26.26 -5.34 15.90
N VAL A 497 -26.92 -5.85 14.85
CA VAL A 497 -26.60 -7.15 14.22
C VAL A 497 -26.26 -7.07 12.73
N ASN A 498 -26.55 -5.94 12.08
CA ASN A 498 -26.19 -5.69 10.69
C ASN A 498 -25.32 -4.43 10.59
N PRO A 499 -24.17 -4.44 9.90
CA PRO A 499 -23.28 -3.28 9.85
C PRO A 499 -23.80 -2.10 9.02
N TYR A 500 -24.67 -2.32 8.03
CA TYR A 500 -25.11 -1.28 7.10
C TYR A 500 -26.59 -0.92 7.22
N LEU A 501 -27.44 -1.87 7.61
CA LEU A 501 -28.90 -1.79 7.50
C LEU A 501 -29.65 -1.76 8.83
N ASP A 502 -29.02 -2.20 9.93
CA ASP A 502 -29.62 -2.12 11.25
C ASP A 502 -29.56 -0.67 11.75
N PRO A 503 -30.71 -0.01 12.01
CA PRO A 503 -30.73 1.36 12.50
C PRO A 503 -29.95 1.54 13.81
N GLN A 504 -29.87 0.52 14.66
CA GLN A 504 -29.12 0.59 15.90
C GLN A 504 -27.60 0.69 15.63
N SER A 505 -27.08 -0.13 14.73
CA SER A 505 -25.68 -0.08 14.30
C SER A 505 -25.34 1.27 13.68
N VAL A 506 -26.17 1.73 12.73
CA VAL A 506 -25.92 2.98 11.99
C VAL A 506 -25.99 4.19 12.92
N GLU A 507 -26.90 4.23 13.89
CA GLU A 507 -26.93 5.31 14.89
C GLU A 507 -25.72 5.28 15.82
N ALA A 508 -25.23 4.11 16.21
CA ALA A 508 -23.98 3.99 16.98
C ALA A 508 -22.77 4.49 16.17
N GLN A 509 -22.67 4.13 14.89
CA GLN A 509 -21.65 4.63 13.95
C GLN A 509 -21.70 6.16 13.82
N LYS A 510 -22.91 6.75 13.71
CA LYS A 510 -23.08 8.21 13.69
C LYS A 510 -22.61 8.87 14.98
N ARG A 511 -22.91 8.30 16.15
CA ARG A 511 -22.44 8.83 17.45
C ARG A 511 -20.92 8.73 17.57
N PHE A 512 -20.35 7.62 17.10
CA PHE A 512 -18.91 7.43 17.02
C PHE A 512 -18.25 8.53 16.18
N ILE A 513 -18.71 8.73 14.93
CA ILE A 513 -18.22 9.79 14.05
C ILE A 513 -18.39 11.17 14.68
N ARG A 514 -19.58 11.47 15.25
CA ARG A 514 -19.84 12.77 15.91
C ARG A 514 -18.88 13.05 17.07
N SER A 515 -18.45 12.03 17.83
CA SER A 515 -17.52 12.21 18.94
C SER A 515 -16.15 12.75 18.49
N ILE A 516 -15.70 12.36 17.30
CA ILE A 516 -14.45 12.81 16.69
C ILE A 516 -14.66 14.14 15.96
N VAL A 517 -15.59 14.16 15.01
CA VAL A 517 -15.81 15.31 14.11
C VAL A 517 -16.21 16.58 14.87
N SER A 518 -16.96 16.46 15.98
CA SER A 518 -17.39 17.63 16.75
C SER A 518 -16.25 18.41 17.42
N ARG A 519 -15.08 17.80 17.59
CA ARG A 519 -13.86 18.44 18.12
C ARG A 519 -13.11 19.25 17.06
N HIS A 520 -13.36 18.95 15.77
CA HIS A 520 -12.62 19.50 14.64
C HIS A 520 -13.44 20.45 13.76
N LYS A 521 -14.48 21.09 14.30
CA LYS A 521 -15.39 21.96 13.52
C LYS A 521 -14.73 23.11 12.78
N ASN A 522 -13.63 23.61 13.33
CA ASN A 522 -12.87 24.72 12.76
C ASN A 522 -11.52 24.26 12.21
N THR A 523 -11.23 22.95 12.20
CA THR A 523 -9.93 22.44 11.75
C THR A 523 -9.84 22.50 10.23
N THR A 524 -8.79 23.12 9.70
CA THR A 524 -8.69 23.38 8.26
C THR A 524 -7.87 22.33 7.49
N ASN A 525 -7.17 21.42 8.16
CA ASN A 525 -6.30 20.42 7.50
C ASN A 525 -6.84 18.98 7.58
N VAL A 526 -8.16 18.77 7.67
CA VAL A 526 -8.74 17.42 7.79
C VAL A 526 -9.91 17.18 6.85
N ASP A 527 -9.97 15.97 6.32
CA ASP A 527 -11.09 15.37 5.61
C ASP A 527 -11.33 13.93 6.11
N TRP A 528 -12.49 13.38 5.77
CA TRP A 528 -13.00 12.18 6.44
C TRP A 528 -13.24 11.03 5.45
N ASP A 529 -12.56 9.91 5.65
CA ASP A 529 -12.81 8.68 4.91
C ASP A 529 -13.74 7.78 5.73
N LEU A 530 -14.92 7.48 5.17
CA LEU A 530 -15.93 6.71 5.88
C LEU A 530 -15.47 5.27 6.13
N ILE A 531 -14.80 4.65 5.17
CA ILE A 531 -14.42 3.23 5.26
C ILE A 531 -13.35 2.86 4.23
N ASN A 532 -12.38 2.07 4.67
CA ASN A 532 -11.40 1.40 3.81
C ASN A 532 -11.97 0.11 3.20
N GLU A 533 -11.96 -0.01 1.88
CA GLU A 533 -12.25 -1.21 1.09
C GLU A 533 -13.56 -1.92 1.50
N PRO A 534 -14.71 -1.25 1.34
CA PRO A 534 -15.98 -1.75 1.87
C PRO A 534 -16.40 -3.10 1.26
N SER A 535 -16.57 -4.09 2.13
CA SER A 535 -17.19 -5.39 1.85
C SER A 535 -18.64 -5.38 2.32
N MET A 536 -19.58 -5.71 1.44
CA MET A 536 -21.02 -5.75 1.74
C MET A 536 -21.46 -7.21 1.86
N PHE A 537 -22.25 -7.68 2.81
CA PHE A 537 -22.70 -7.12 4.10
C PHE A 537 -22.15 -7.92 5.30
N ASP A 538 -21.67 -9.14 5.05
CA ASP A 538 -21.24 -10.09 6.08
C ASP A 538 -19.81 -9.79 6.57
N PRO A 539 -19.62 -9.38 7.85
CA PRO A 539 -18.30 -9.07 8.41
C PRO A 539 -17.36 -10.28 8.54
N VAL A 540 -17.88 -11.51 8.43
CA VAL A 540 -17.04 -12.73 8.46
C VAL A 540 -16.47 -13.05 7.08
N ARG A 541 -17.15 -12.63 6.00
CA ARG A 541 -16.82 -12.95 4.60
C ARG A 541 -16.35 -11.73 3.81
N ILE A 542 -15.40 -10.99 4.38
CA ILE A 542 -14.74 -9.86 3.70
C ILE A 542 -13.99 -10.31 2.45
N PHE A 543 -13.82 -9.40 1.48
CA PHE A 543 -13.14 -9.65 0.21
C PHE A 543 -13.69 -10.83 -0.61
N SER A 544 -14.96 -11.16 -0.45
CA SER A 544 -15.65 -12.11 -1.33
C SER A 544 -15.73 -11.57 -2.77
N ASP A 545 -15.95 -12.48 -3.74
CA ASP A 545 -16.26 -12.15 -5.13
C ASP A 545 -17.71 -11.64 -5.21
N GLY A 546 -17.90 -10.36 -4.92
CA GLY A 546 -19.20 -9.68 -4.83
C GLY A 546 -19.81 -9.66 -3.42
N PRO A 547 -21.07 -9.18 -3.29
CA PRO A 547 -21.74 -9.06 -2.00
C PRO A 547 -22.03 -10.43 -1.36
N SER A 548 -21.96 -10.48 -0.02
CA SER A 548 -22.27 -11.65 0.81
C SER A 548 -23.31 -11.34 1.87
N SER A 549 -24.35 -12.17 1.95
CA SER A 549 -25.47 -11.95 2.86
C SER A 549 -25.11 -12.27 4.31
N CYS A 550 -25.57 -11.43 5.24
CA CYS A 550 -25.56 -11.68 6.68
C CYS A 550 -26.75 -12.54 7.14
N HIS A 551 -27.71 -12.81 6.22
CA HIS A 551 -28.92 -13.60 6.43
C HIS A 551 -29.82 -13.10 7.58
N ASP A 552 -29.81 -11.80 7.86
CA ASP A 552 -30.64 -11.22 8.90
C ASP A 552 -31.95 -10.61 8.36
N ARG A 553 -32.81 -10.21 9.31
CA ARG A 553 -34.13 -9.66 9.01
C ARG A 553 -34.08 -8.27 8.35
N PHE A 554 -33.08 -7.45 8.63
CA PHE A 554 -32.94 -6.10 8.07
C PHE A 554 -32.55 -6.16 6.60
N GLU A 555 -31.57 -6.99 6.25
CA GLU A 555 -31.18 -7.23 4.87
C GLU A 555 -32.36 -7.80 4.07
N GLN A 556 -33.01 -8.84 4.60
CA GLN A 556 -34.14 -9.49 3.94
C GLN A 556 -35.31 -8.52 3.70
N MET A 557 -35.66 -7.68 4.69
CA MET A 557 -36.72 -6.68 4.54
C MET A 557 -36.36 -5.58 3.54
N ALA A 558 -35.11 -5.10 3.58
CA ALA A 558 -34.64 -4.07 2.66
C ALA A 558 -34.61 -4.58 1.22
N PHE A 559 -34.16 -5.83 1.01
CA PHE A 559 -34.10 -6.46 -0.30
C PHE A 559 -35.49 -6.66 -0.92
N ILE A 560 -36.46 -7.15 -0.14
CA ILE A 560 -37.86 -7.28 -0.60
C ILE A 560 -38.41 -5.91 -1.05
N LYS A 561 -38.24 -4.89 -0.21
CA LYS A 561 -38.72 -3.53 -0.50
C LYS A 561 -38.05 -2.95 -1.75
N TRP A 562 -36.75 -3.17 -1.91
CA TRP A 562 -35.99 -2.72 -3.08
C TRP A 562 -36.47 -3.41 -4.36
N LEU A 563 -36.72 -4.71 -4.32
CA LEU A 563 -37.28 -5.45 -5.46
C LEU A 563 -38.68 -4.96 -5.84
N GLU A 564 -39.54 -4.69 -4.85
CA GLU A 564 -40.87 -4.10 -5.08
C GLU A 564 -40.76 -2.75 -5.79
N GLN A 565 -39.83 -1.89 -5.36
CA GLN A 565 -39.61 -0.57 -5.95
C GLN A 565 -39.03 -0.64 -7.37
N ARG A 566 -38.04 -1.52 -7.61
CA ARG A 566 -37.37 -1.62 -8.91
C ARG A 566 -38.23 -2.28 -9.99
N HIS A 567 -39.01 -3.30 -9.62
CA HIS A 567 -39.72 -4.13 -10.59
C HIS A 567 -41.21 -3.81 -10.69
N GLU A 568 -41.81 -3.19 -9.66
CA GLU A 568 -43.22 -2.79 -9.51
C GLU A 568 -44.27 -3.94 -9.57
N SER A 569 -44.02 -4.97 -10.39
CA SER A 569 -44.86 -6.14 -10.62
C SER A 569 -44.08 -7.43 -10.36
N ILE A 570 -44.71 -8.37 -9.66
CA ILE A 570 -44.10 -9.66 -9.35
C ILE A 570 -43.93 -10.52 -10.61
N GLU A 571 -44.82 -10.37 -11.59
CA GLU A 571 -44.76 -11.08 -12.87
C GLU A 571 -43.52 -10.68 -13.68
N VAL A 572 -43.14 -9.40 -13.62
CA VAL A 572 -41.91 -8.89 -14.23
C VAL A 572 -40.68 -9.52 -13.58
N LEU A 573 -40.64 -9.54 -12.24
CA LEU A 573 -39.54 -10.16 -11.49
C LEU A 573 -39.45 -11.67 -11.76
N GLN A 574 -40.57 -12.39 -11.75
CA GLN A 574 -40.67 -13.81 -12.11
C GLN A 574 -40.07 -14.07 -13.49
N ALA A 575 -40.41 -13.24 -14.49
CA ALA A 575 -39.88 -13.36 -15.84
C ALA A 575 -38.37 -13.09 -15.91
N ARG A 576 -37.87 -12.08 -15.18
CA ARG A 576 -36.43 -11.73 -15.10
C ARG A 576 -35.60 -12.81 -14.39
N TRP A 577 -36.14 -13.38 -13.31
CA TRP A 577 -35.49 -14.44 -12.53
C TRP A 577 -35.74 -15.86 -13.06
N ASN A 578 -36.51 -15.98 -14.14
CA ASN A 578 -36.94 -17.26 -14.70
C ASN A 578 -37.58 -18.17 -13.64
N MET A 579 -38.54 -17.64 -12.87
CA MET A 579 -39.25 -18.32 -11.80
C MET A 579 -40.75 -18.40 -12.09
N THR A 580 -41.39 -19.50 -11.70
CA THR A 580 -42.85 -19.65 -11.80
C THR A 580 -43.56 -18.93 -10.65
N PRO A 581 -44.87 -18.65 -10.76
CA PRO A 581 -45.66 -18.15 -9.62
C PRO A 581 -45.64 -19.05 -8.38
N GLU A 582 -45.36 -20.36 -8.52
CA GLU A 582 -45.19 -21.25 -7.38
C GLU A 582 -43.82 -21.06 -6.69
N GLN A 583 -42.78 -20.78 -7.48
CA GLN A 583 -41.42 -20.54 -6.96
C GLN A 583 -41.27 -19.15 -6.32
N LEU A 584 -41.94 -18.14 -6.88
CA LEU A 584 -41.92 -16.76 -6.40
C LEU A 584 -43.34 -16.17 -6.40
N PRO A 585 -44.20 -16.54 -5.44
CA PRO A 585 -45.61 -16.14 -5.43
C PRO A 585 -45.84 -14.65 -5.12
N SER A 586 -44.89 -13.99 -4.47
CA SER A 586 -44.92 -12.57 -4.12
C SER A 586 -43.50 -12.08 -3.86
N PHE A 587 -43.31 -10.75 -3.82
CA PHE A 587 -42.02 -10.17 -3.44
C PHE A 587 -41.58 -10.61 -2.04
N ALA A 588 -42.52 -10.76 -1.09
CA ALA A 588 -42.24 -11.26 0.25
C ALA A 588 -41.67 -12.70 0.29
N ALA A 589 -41.83 -13.48 -0.79
CA ALA A 589 -41.23 -14.81 -0.91
C ALA A 589 -39.81 -14.79 -1.50
N ALA A 590 -39.33 -13.65 -2.01
CA ALA A 590 -37.98 -13.52 -2.53
C ALA A 590 -36.96 -13.79 -1.42
N ARG A 591 -35.92 -14.55 -1.73
CA ARG A 591 -34.79 -14.79 -0.84
C ARG A 591 -33.54 -14.14 -1.41
N ILE A 592 -32.66 -13.69 -0.54
CA ILE A 592 -31.33 -13.20 -0.95
C ILE A 592 -30.56 -14.37 -1.59
N PRO A 593 -29.97 -14.20 -2.78
CA PRO A 593 -29.17 -15.25 -3.41
C PRO A 593 -27.81 -15.41 -2.71
N GLU A 594 -27.33 -16.65 -2.61
CA GLU A 594 -25.94 -16.94 -2.24
C GLU A 594 -25.11 -17.26 -3.48
N SER A 595 -23.79 -17.00 -3.44
CA SER A 595 -22.88 -17.26 -4.57
C SER A 595 -22.96 -18.72 -5.05
N SER A 596 -23.11 -19.66 -4.13
CA SER A 596 -23.28 -21.09 -4.43
C SER A 596 -24.57 -21.44 -5.19
N GLU A 597 -25.59 -20.56 -5.19
CA GLU A 597 -26.85 -20.70 -5.92
C GLU A 597 -26.79 -20.12 -7.34
N ILE A 598 -25.72 -19.39 -7.66
CA ILE A 598 -25.54 -18.71 -8.94
C ILE A 598 -24.62 -19.53 -9.84
N ASN A 599 -24.99 -19.64 -11.11
CA ASN A 599 -24.20 -20.30 -12.13
C ASN A 599 -23.22 -19.28 -12.74
N PHE A 600 -22.12 -18.96 -12.05
CA PHE A 600 -21.06 -18.08 -12.55
C PHE A 600 -20.19 -18.70 -13.65
N ASN A 601 -20.07 -20.04 -13.66
CA ASN A 601 -19.38 -20.78 -14.71
C ASN A 601 -20.37 -21.38 -15.74
N VAL A 602 -20.01 -21.36 -17.03
CA VAL A 602 -20.83 -21.94 -18.12
C VAL A 602 -21.04 -23.45 -17.98
N GLN A 603 -20.18 -24.14 -17.23
CA GLN A 603 -20.24 -25.58 -16.97
C GLN A 603 -20.94 -25.92 -15.64
N ASP A 604 -21.40 -24.92 -14.87
CA ASP A 604 -22.11 -25.13 -13.61
C ASP A 604 -23.58 -25.52 -13.84
N MET A 605 -23.79 -26.80 -14.17
CA MET A 605 -25.07 -27.34 -14.65
C MET A 605 -25.64 -28.45 -13.76
N HIS A 606 -25.00 -28.76 -12.62
CA HIS A 606 -25.42 -29.88 -11.75
C HIS A 606 -26.80 -29.67 -11.12
N LYS A 607 -27.24 -28.41 -10.98
CA LYS A 607 -28.58 -28.01 -10.54
C LYS A 607 -29.09 -26.92 -11.48
N ALA A 608 -30.41 -26.84 -11.67
CA ALA A 608 -31.03 -25.75 -12.41
C ALA A 608 -30.99 -24.45 -11.58
N LYS A 609 -29.85 -23.76 -11.62
CA LYS A 609 -29.60 -22.50 -10.89
C LYS A 609 -30.32 -21.31 -11.53
N LYS A 610 -30.64 -20.30 -10.71
CA LYS A 610 -31.35 -19.07 -11.12
C LYS A 610 -30.41 -17.87 -11.06
N GLY A 611 -29.44 -17.86 -11.98
CA GLY A 611 -28.31 -16.92 -11.93
C GLY A 611 -28.66 -15.44 -12.10
N THR A 612 -29.73 -15.13 -12.84
CA THR A 612 -30.11 -13.74 -13.16
C THR A 612 -30.54 -12.93 -11.93
N ARG A 613 -30.80 -13.59 -10.79
CA ARG A 613 -31.00 -12.96 -9.48
C ARG A 613 -29.82 -12.11 -9.02
N TRP A 614 -28.62 -12.46 -9.46
CA TRP A 614 -27.38 -11.87 -8.94
C TRP A 614 -27.21 -10.40 -9.32
N LEU A 615 -27.65 -10.01 -10.53
CA LEU A 615 -27.65 -8.60 -10.96
C LEU A 615 -28.41 -7.72 -9.97
N ASP A 616 -29.62 -8.14 -9.59
CA ASP A 616 -30.44 -7.42 -8.63
C ASP A 616 -29.80 -7.34 -7.24
N TYR A 617 -29.09 -8.39 -6.81
CA TYR A 617 -28.41 -8.38 -5.51
C TYR A 617 -27.18 -7.44 -5.49
N CYS A 618 -26.41 -7.41 -6.58
CA CYS A 618 -25.31 -6.46 -6.74
C CYS A 618 -25.80 -5.02 -6.77
N LEU A 619 -26.81 -4.71 -7.59
CA LEU A 619 -27.41 -3.37 -7.65
C LEU A 619 -28.01 -2.95 -6.29
N PHE A 620 -28.71 -3.86 -5.60
CA PHE A 620 -29.17 -3.63 -4.25
C PHE A 620 -28.02 -3.28 -3.30
N SER A 621 -26.86 -3.96 -3.41
CA SER A 621 -25.70 -3.67 -2.56
C SER A 621 -25.13 -2.27 -2.80
N MET A 622 -25.10 -1.79 -4.06
CA MET A 622 -24.68 -0.41 -4.39
C MET A 622 -25.60 0.61 -3.73
N ASP A 623 -26.92 0.45 -3.90
CA ASP A 623 -27.91 1.38 -3.34
C ASP A 623 -27.88 1.39 -1.81
N MET A 624 -27.70 0.23 -1.19
CA MET A 624 -27.60 0.14 0.27
C MET A 624 -26.30 0.74 0.80
N HIS A 625 -25.19 0.58 0.07
CA HIS A 625 -23.95 1.27 0.38
C HIS A 625 -24.13 2.79 0.30
N ASN A 626 -24.69 3.32 -0.79
CA ASN A 626 -24.97 4.76 -0.95
C ASN A 626 -25.87 5.29 0.16
N ARG A 627 -26.92 4.54 0.53
CA ARG A 627 -27.80 4.92 1.64
C ARG A 627 -27.06 4.97 2.98
N TRP A 628 -26.16 4.04 3.24
CA TRP A 628 -25.35 4.03 4.44
C TRP A 628 -24.36 5.21 4.43
N ALA A 629 -23.58 5.35 3.37
CA ALA A 629 -22.59 6.41 3.20
C ALA A 629 -23.26 7.80 3.28
N GLY A 630 -24.39 8.01 2.59
CA GLY A 630 -25.15 9.27 2.62
C GLY A 630 -25.64 9.67 4.01
N GLN A 631 -25.98 8.70 4.87
CA GLN A 631 -26.36 8.99 6.27
C GLN A 631 -25.17 9.45 7.13
N LEU A 632 -23.99 8.86 6.92
CA LEU A 632 -22.78 9.25 7.65
C LEU A 632 -22.23 10.57 7.10
N TYR A 633 -22.20 10.72 5.78
CA TYR A 633 -21.89 11.98 5.08
C TYR A 633 -22.74 13.14 5.62
N SER A 634 -24.07 12.98 5.64
CA SER A 634 -24.98 14.01 6.16
C SER A 634 -24.69 14.34 7.63
N THR A 635 -24.39 13.32 8.44
CA THR A 635 -24.02 13.49 9.85
C THR A 635 -22.75 14.35 10.02
N ILE A 636 -21.76 14.17 9.15
CA ILE A 636 -20.55 14.99 9.14
C ILE A 636 -20.87 16.41 8.68
N LYS A 637 -21.59 16.57 7.56
CA LYS A 637 -21.93 17.88 6.98
C LYS A 637 -22.82 18.74 7.88
N GLU A 638 -23.66 18.15 8.71
CA GLU A 638 -24.41 18.86 9.76
C GLU A 638 -23.50 19.56 10.78
N LEU A 639 -22.34 18.98 11.09
CA LEU A 639 -21.37 19.54 12.03
C LEU A 639 -20.35 20.44 11.34
N CYS A 640 -19.85 20.00 10.18
CA CYS A 640 -18.72 20.58 9.46
C CYS A 640 -19.03 20.63 7.95
N PRO A 641 -19.88 21.56 7.46
CA PRO A 641 -20.32 21.58 6.07
C PRO A 641 -19.17 21.76 5.06
N GLY A 642 -18.07 22.40 5.48
CA GLY A 642 -16.88 22.64 4.66
C GLY A 642 -15.85 21.51 4.62
N HIS A 643 -15.97 20.47 5.47
CA HIS A 643 -15.01 19.35 5.45
C HIS A 643 -15.37 18.37 4.36
N MET A 644 -14.37 17.87 3.62
CA MET A 644 -14.58 16.86 2.60
C MET A 644 -14.79 15.46 3.22
N VAL A 645 -15.53 14.61 2.51
CA VAL A 645 -15.85 13.23 2.89
C VAL A 645 -15.64 12.31 1.69
N THR A 646 -15.08 11.11 1.92
CA THR A 646 -14.83 10.11 0.88
C THR A 646 -15.09 8.68 1.38
N VAL A 647 -14.85 7.70 0.50
CA VAL A 647 -14.83 6.27 0.75
C VAL A 647 -13.56 5.71 0.11
N GLY A 648 -12.78 4.90 0.83
CA GLY A 648 -11.61 4.19 0.33
C GLY A 648 -12.01 2.97 -0.51
N GLN A 649 -11.92 3.08 -1.82
CA GLN A 649 -12.36 2.06 -2.76
C GLN A 649 -11.30 1.00 -3.02
N ASP A 650 -11.74 -0.25 -2.94
CA ASP A 650 -10.93 -1.43 -3.21
C ASP A 650 -10.50 -1.56 -4.68
N GLU A 651 -9.43 -2.33 -4.90
CA GLU A 651 -8.77 -2.48 -6.19
C GLU A 651 -9.70 -3.04 -7.27
N GLY A 652 -9.63 -2.41 -8.43
CA GLY A 652 -9.84 -3.09 -9.69
C GLY A 652 -11.29 -3.22 -10.14
N LEU A 653 -12.27 -2.56 -9.50
CA LEU A 653 -13.70 -2.39 -9.86
C LEU A 653 -14.50 -3.64 -10.29
N GLY A 654 -13.87 -4.77 -10.59
CA GLY A 654 -14.39 -5.96 -11.27
C GLY A 654 -14.67 -7.13 -10.32
N ALA A 655 -14.67 -6.87 -9.02
CA ALA A 655 -15.13 -7.82 -8.00
C ALA A 655 -16.57 -7.54 -7.56
N GLN A 656 -17.36 -6.77 -8.34
CA GLN A 656 -18.74 -6.38 -8.03
C GLN A 656 -18.92 -5.74 -6.64
N ARG A 657 -17.88 -5.02 -6.20
CA ARG A 657 -17.84 -4.22 -4.95
C ARG A 657 -18.41 -2.83 -5.21
N PRO A 658 -18.69 -2.02 -4.18
CA PRO A 658 -19.05 -0.60 -4.35
C PRO A 658 -18.19 0.06 -5.42
N SER A 659 -18.79 0.91 -6.26
CA SER A 659 -18.08 1.54 -7.40
C SER A 659 -18.17 3.07 -7.30
N PRO A 660 -17.08 3.80 -7.61
CA PRO A 660 -17.04 5.26 -7.65
C PRO A 660 -18.17 5.90 -8.46
N PHE A 661 -18.55 5.29 -9.59
CA PHE A 661 -19.65 5.82 -10.40
C PHE A 661 -21.01 5.77 -9.70
N PHE A 662 -21.20 4.86 -8.74
CA PHE A 662 -22.43 4.78 -7.95
C PHE A 662 -22.36 5.69 -6.73
N TYR A 663 -21.32 5.58 -5.90
CA TYR A 663 -21.29 6.33 -4.63
C TYR A 663 -20.83 7.78 -4.78
N GLU A 664 -20.47 8.22 -5.98
CA GLU A 664 -20.10 9.61 -6.28
C GLU A 664 -21.09 10.60 -5.66
N GLU A 665 -22.40 10.38 -5.76
CA GLU A 665 -23.42 11.30 -5.23
C GLU A 665 -23.34 11.56 -3.71
N VAL A 666 -22.69 10.66 -2.94
CA VAL A 666 -22.63 10.70 -1.47
C VAL A 666 -21.22 10.94 -0.90
N VAL A 667 -20.30 11.44 -1.73
CA VAL A 667 -18.92 11.83 -1.33
C VAL A 667 -18.51 13.16 -1.98
N ASP A 668 -17.48 13.85 -1.47
CA ASP A 668 -16.94 15.07 -2.10
C ASP A 668 -15.86 14.80 -3.15
N TYR A 669 -15.23 13.62 -3.08
CA TYR A 669 -14.25 13.11 -4.03
C TYR A 669 -14.23 11.58 -4.00
N THR A 670 -13.82 10.94 -5.09
CA THR A 670 -13.71 9.47 -5.21
C THR A 670 -12.27 8.99 -5.05
N THR A 671 -12.11 7.69 -4.88
CA THR A 671 -10.80 7.08 -4.69
C THR A 671 -10.71 5.74 -5.42
N VAL A 672 -9.49 5.20 -5.50
CA VAL A 672 -9.24 3.79 -5.82
C VAL A 672 -7.90 3.34 -5.23
N HIS A 673 -7.80 2.06 -4.87
CA HIS A 673 -6.58 1.43 -4.38
C HIS A 673 -5.93 0.58 -5.48
N SER A 674 -4.62 0.70 -5.68
CA SER A 674 -3.91 -0.01 -6.76
C SER A 674 -2.78 -0.89 -6.22
N TRP A 675 -3.03 -2.20 -6.14
CA TRP A 675 -2.22 -3.20 -5.46
C TRP A 675 -1.66 -4.28 -6.40
N TRP A 676 -2.45 -5.31 -6.71
CA TRP A 676 -2.09 -6.52 -7.43
C TRP A 676 -2.12 -6.37 -8.95
N PHE A 677 -3.05 -5.58 -9.48
CA PHE A 677 -3.36 -5.44 -10.90
C PHE A 677 -2.40 -4.49 -11.63
N ASN A 678 -1.11 -4.80 -11.55
CA ASN A 678 -0.04 -4.01 -12.17
C ASN A 678 -0.15 -3.87 -13.70
N ASP A 679 -0.88 -4.77 -14.39
CA ASP A 679 -1.15 -4.67 -15.83
C ASP A 679 -2.30 -3.69 -16.16
N TYR A 680 -3.16 -3.39 -15.17
CA TYR A 680 -4.42 -2.67 -15.37
C TYR A 680 -4.44 -1.30 -14.68
N LEU A 681 -3.29 -0.77 -14.25
CA LEU A 681 -3.19 0.50 -13.53
C LEU A 681 -3.85 1.68 -14.28
N LEU A 682 -3.68 1.75 -15.60
CA LEU A 682 -4.31 2.78 -16.41
C LEU A 682 -5.84 2.60 -16.46
N TRP A 683 -6.31 1.36 -16.60
CA TRP A 683 -7.73 1.04 -16.65
C TRP A 683 -8.42 1.37 -15.32
N ASP A 684 -7.79 0.99 -14.21
CA ASP A 684 -8.28 1.19 -12.85
C ASP A 684 -8.47 2.69 -12.56
N GLY A 685 -7.46 3.50 -12.87
CA GLY A 685 -7.55 4.96 -12.72
C GLY A 685 -8.60 5.63 -13.63
N ILE A 686 -8.86 5.11 -14.83
CA ILE A 686 -9.85 5.66 -15.76
C ILE A 686 -11.28 5.34 -15.33
N PHE A 687 -11.55 4.08 -14.97
CA PHE A 687 -12.91 3.66 -14.60
C PHE A 687 -13.25 3.95 -13.14
N ALA A 688 -12.30 4.40 -12.32
CA ALA A 688 -12.57 5.00 -11.02
C ALA A 688 -12.76 6.52 -11.08
N LYS A 689 -12.29 7.19 -12.14
CA LYS A 689 -12.43 8.64 -12.30
C LYS A 689 -13.81 9.00 -12.81
N THR A 690 -14.62 9.56 -11.93
CA THR A 690 -15.89 10.14 -12.33
C THR A 690 -15.68 11.46 -13.09
N PRO A 691 -16.62 11.88 -13.94
CA PRO A 691 -16.49 13.10 -14.71
C PRO A 691 -16.51 14.36 -13.85
N ASN A 692 -17.18 14.32 -12.69
CA ASN A 692 -17.51 15.52 -11.92
C ASN A 692 -16.70 15.70 -10.63
N LYS A 693 -15.96 14.68 -10.18
CA LYS A 693 -15.22 14.73 -8.91
C LYS A 693 -13.76 14.31 -9.04
N PRO A 694 -12.85 14.84 -8.21
CA PRO A 694 -11.46 14.37 -8.21
C PRO A 694 -11.45 12.88 -7.86
N ASN A 695 -10.55 12.13 -8.49
CA ASN A 695 -10.29 10.75 -8.09
C ASN A 695 -8.86 10.64 -7.57
N LEU A 696 -8.70 10.25 -6.30
CA LEU A 696 -7.39 10.07 -5.69
C LEU A 696 -7.01 8.58 -5.72
N ILE A 697 -5.81 8.24 -6.20
CA ILE A 697 -5.26 6.91 -5.95
C ILE A 697 -4.85 6.87 -4.47
N GLN A 698 -5.82 6.57 -3.61
CA GLN A 698 -5.76 6.81 -2.16
C GLN A 698 -4.92 5.75 -1.43
N GLU A 699 -4.68 4.61 -2.07
CA GLU A 699 -3.65 3.67 -1.66
C GLU A 699 -2.94 3.12 -2.90
N THR A 700 -1.61 3.16 -2.88
CA THR A 700 -0.79 2.47 -3.86
C THR A 700 0.49 1.99 -3.22
N GLY A 701 1.01 0.85 -3.66
CA GLY A 701 2.22 0.25 -3.12
C GLY A 701 2.60 -0.98 -3.93
N VAL A 702 3.66 -1.68 -3.55
CA VAL A 702 4.08 -2.91 -4.24
C VAL A 702 4.03 -4.07 -3.27
N MET A 703 3.08 -4.98 -3.49
CA MET A 703 2.95 -6.20 -2.67
C MET A 703 4.19 -7.08 -2.77
N TYR A 704 4.53 -7.71 -1.65
CA TYR A 704 5.59 -8.69 -1.58
C TYR A 704 5.19 -9.95 -2.34
N VAL A 705 6.16 -10.49 -3.08
CA VAL A 705 5.99 -11.72 -3.85
C VAL A 705 7.27 -12.54 -3.78
N GLU A 706 7.08 -13.86 -3.71
CA GLU A 706 8.16 -14.81 -3.52
C GLU A 706 8.50 -15.56 -4.81
N THR A 707 9.74 -16.01 -4.89
CA THR A 707 10.13 -17.11 -5.77
C THR A 707 9.55 -18.44 -5.24
N PRO A 708 9.47 -19.51 -6.05
CA PRO A 708 8.90 -20.80 -5.60
C PRO A 708 9.60 -21.44 -4.38
N ASP A 709 10.84 -21.02 -4.07
CA ASP A 709 11.63 -21.43 -2.92
C ASP A 709 11.57 -20.43 -1.73
N GLY A 710 10.69 -19.42 -1.78
CA GLY A 710 10.39 -18.51 -0.66
C GLY A 710 11.37 -17.36 -0.47
N ARG A 711 12.15 -16.99 -1.50
CA ARG A 711 13.00 -15.78 -1.49
C ARG A 711 12.24 -14.59 -2.07
N ALA A 712 12.64 -13.38 -1.72
CA ALA A 712 12.10 -12.19 -2.37
C ALA A 712 12.33 -12.24 -3.89
N LYS A 713 11.25 -12.05 -4.66
CA LYS A 713 11.32 -12.06 -6.13
C LYS A 713 11.87 -10.75 -6.71
N ARG A 714 11.76 -9.64 -5.99
CA ARG A 714 12.15 -8.30 -6.45
C ARG A 714 13.17 -7.67 -5.51
N SER A 715 14.13 -6.96 -6.09
CA SER A 715 15.03 -6.03 -5.41
C SER A 715 14.31 -4.73 -5.03
N GLU A 716 14.85 -3.98 -4.07
CA GLU A 716 14.30 -2.67 -3.70
C GLU A 716 14.32 -1.67 -4.89
N GLN A 717 15.26 -1.80 -5.83
CA GLN A 717 15.31 -0.97 -7.04
C GLN A 717 14.16 -1.28 -8.01
N GLU A 718 13.80 -2.56 -8.18
CA GLU A 718 12.64 -2.96 -9.00
C GLU A 718 11.33 -2.52 -8.35
N LEU A 719 11.23 -2.59 -7.01
CA LEU A 719 10.06 -2.07 -6.27
C LEU A 719 9.90 -0.56 -6.48
N ARG A 720 10.99 0.22 -6.37
CA ARG A 720 11.02 1.65 -6.70
C ARG A 720 10.58 1.92 -8.13
N SER A 721 11.13 1.23 -9.13
CA SER A 721 10.74 1.41 -10.55
C SER A 721 9.25 1.15 -10.75
N LEU A 722 8.69 0.11 -10.12
CA LEU A 722 7.27 -0.19 -10.23
C LEU A 722 6.40 0.86 -9.53
N LEU A 723 6.76 1.30 -8.32
CA LEU A 723 6.05 2.37 -7.61
C LEU A 723 6.05 3.69 -8.39
N GLU A 724 7.19 4.03 -8.98
CA GLU A 724 7.34 5.20 -9.86
C GLU A 724 6.33 5.16 -11.01
N ARG A 725 6.20 4.00 -11.69
CA ARG A 725 5.20 3.83 -12.75
C ARG A 725 3.77 3.96 -12.23
N LYS A 726 3.47 3.45 -11.03
CA LYS A 726 2.13 3.63 -10.41
C LYS A 726 1.80 5.11 -10.20
N TYR A 727 2.75 5.90 -9.70
CA TYR A 727 2.59 7.36 -9.57
C TYR A 727 2.40 8.02 -10.94
N ALA A 728 3.22 7.67 -11.95
CA ALA A 728 3.07 8.21 -13.29
C ALA A 728 1.68 7.92 -13.89
N TYR A 729 1.17 6.69 -13.71
CA TYR A 729 -0.17 6.33 -14.16
C TYR A 729 -1.26 7.11 -13.43
N ALA A 730 -1.16 7.28 -12.10
CA ALA A 730 -2.10 8.03 -11.28
C ALA A 730 -2.33 9.46 -11.80
N PHE A 731 -1.27 10.16 -12.19
CA PHE A 731 -1.39 11.48 -12.81
C PHE A 731 -1.88 11.40 -14.28
N SER A 732 -1.52 10.35 -15.02
CA SER A 732 -1.88 10.21 -16.45
C SER A 732 -3.37 9.94 -16.71
N THR A 733 -4.08 9.36 -15.75
CA THR A 733 -5.52 9.03 -15.83
C THR A 733 -6.41 10.21 -15.45
N ALA A 734 -5.87 11.43 -15.40
CA ALA A 734 -6.53 12.60 -14.83
C ALA A 734 -6.95 12.40 -13.35
N GLY A 735 -6.20 11.56 -12.62
CA GLY A 735 -6.32 11.44 -11.17
C GLY A 735 -5.73 12.65 -10.45
N ALA A 736 -6.22 12.90 -9.24
CA ALA A 736 -5.80 14.01 -8.40
C ALA A 736 -4.40 13.82 -7.79
N GLY A 737 -3.82 12.62 -7.90
CA GLY A 737 -2.52 12.26 -7.36
C GLY A 737 -2.49 10.85 -6.80
N ALA A 738 -1.48 10.54 -5.99
CA ALA A 738 -1.29 9.22 -5.39
C ALA A 738 -0.83 9.29 -3.93
N VAL A 739 -1.27 8.31 -3.14
CA VAL A 739 -0.90 8.14 -1.73
C VAL A 739 -0.22 6.79 -1.57
N HIS A 740 1.06 6.79 -1.19
CA HIS A 740 1.84 5.56 -1.00
C HIS A 740 1.48 4.90 0.33
N TRP A 741 1.11 3.62 0.30
CA TRP A 741 1.04 2.75 1.46
C TRP A 741 2.38 2.03 1.65
N ILE A 742 3.19 2.39 2.64
CA ILE A 742 2.99 3.28 3.79
C ILE A 742 4.36 3.91 4.15
N TRP A 743 4.41 4.94 4.98
CA TRP A 743 5.70 5.51 5.44
C TRP A 743 6.58 4.47 6.15
N ASN A 744 6.11 3.92 7.27
CA ASN A 744 6.85 2.97 8.10
C ASN A 744 6.39 1.52 7.83
N THR A 745 7.31 0.61 7.52
CA THR A 745 7.00 -0.83 7.46
C THR A 745 6.47 -1.35 8.80
N ASN A 746 5.35 -2.08 8.77
CA ASN A 746 4.69 -2.60 9.96
C ASN A 746 5.06 -4.07 10.22
N PHE A 747 6.14 -4.27 10.96
CA PHE A 747 6.66 -5.60 11.28
C PHE A 747 5.99 -6.30 12.48
N TYR A 748 4.98 -5.66 13.11
CA TYR A 748 4.15 -6.29 14.17
C TYR A 748 2.88 -6.95 13.63
N MET A 749 2.80 -7.18 12.32
CA MET A 749 1.71 -7.93 11.68
C MET A 749 2.03 -9.42 11.65
N ASP A 750 0.99 -10.24 11.75
CA ASP A 750 1.08 -11.68 11.50
C ASP A 750 1.10 -12.01 9.99
N ASN A 751 0.64 -11.08 9.15
CA ASN A 751 0.77 -11.13 7.69
C ASN A 751 2.17 -10.71 7.22
N ALA A 752 2.92 -11.64 6.62
CA ALA A 752 4.26 -11.37 6.10
C ALA A 752 4.29 -10.27 5.02
N ASN A 753 3.23 -10.13 4.23
CA ASN A 753 3.18 -9.11 3.18
C ASN A 753 3.25 -7.68 3.75
N GLU A 754 2.55 -7.42 4.86
CA GLU A 754 2.57 -6.11 5.54
C GLU A 754 3.95 -5.76 6.12
N SER A 755 4.75 -6.76 6.45
CA SER A 755 6.10 -6.60 6.99
C SER A 755 7.15 -6.25 5.93
N HIS A 756 6.80 -6.22 4.64
CA HIS A 756 7.72 -5.87 3.54
C HIS A 756 7.42 -4.50 2.93
N ILE A 757 6.17 -4.06 2.95
CA ILE A 757 5.73 -2.84 2.29
C ILE A 757 6.05 -1.60 3.12
N GLY A 758 6.39 -0.50 2.43
CA GLY A 758 6.58 0.83 3.02
C GLY A 758 7.87 1.52 2.58
N ALA A 759 7.91 2.85 2.69
CA ALA A 759 9.02 3.70 2.27
C ALA A 759 10.26 3.56 3.16
N LEU A 760 10.07 3.27 4.44
CA LEU A 760 11.13 3.04 5.43
C LEU A 760 11.17 1.56 5.80
N ARG A 761 12.38 1.05 6.01
CA ARG A 761 12.63 -0.30 6.54
C ARG A 761 12.24 -0.36 8.02
N ALA A 762 12.17 -1.57 8.57
CA ALA A 762 11.88 -1.78 9.99
C ALA A 762 12.93 -1.14 10.94
N ASP A 763 14.14 -0.90 10.44
CA ASP A 763 15.19 -0.17 11.16
C ASP A 763 15.07 1.36 11.08
N GLY A 764 14.06 1.88 10.36
CA GLY A 764 13.80 3.31 10.19
C GLY A 764 14.54 3.99 9.03
N THR A 765 15.38 3.27 8.28
CA THR A 765 16.09 3.84 7.12
C THR A 765 15.26 3.79 5.85
N GLU A 766 15.42 4.78 4.99
CA GLU A 766 14.69 4.93 3.74
C GLU A 766 15.09 3.87 2.71
N LYS A 767 14.10 3.22 2.10
CA LYS A 767 14.26 2.39 0.91
C LYS A 767 14.34 3.28 -0.34
N PRO A 768 14.85 2.76 -1.47
CA PRO A 768 14.75 3.41 -2.78
C PRO A 768 13.33 3.90 -3.12
N GLU A 769 12.25 3.23 -2.68
CA GLU A 769 10.89 3.73 -2.87
C GLU A 769 10.64 5.15 -2.32
N ALA A 770 11.36 5.57 -1.28
CA ALA A 770 11.25 6.93 -0.75
C ALA A 770 11.64 7.99 -1.80
N ASP A 771 12.60 7.69 -2.68
CA ASP A 771 13.03 8.59 -3.77
C ASP A 771 11.85 9.00 -4.66
N VAL A 772 10.86 8.11 -4.85
CA VAL A 772 9.64 8.41 -5.63
C VAL A 772 8.89 9.59 -5.01
N SER A 773 8.73 9.61 -3.67
CA SER A 773 8.06 10.72 -2.98
C SER A 773 8.83 12.02 -3.10
N TYR A 774 10.16 12.00 -2.89
CA TYR A 774 11.02 13.20 -3.04
C TYR A 774 10.95 13.78 -4.46
N ASP A 775 11.11 12.93 -5.48
CA ASP A 775 11.17 13.37 -6.87
C ASP A 775 9.80 13.87 -7.36
N PHE A 776 8.71 13.18 -7.03
CA PHE A 776 7.36 13.63 -7.39
C PHE A 776 6.95 14.86 -6.59
N GLY A 777 7.27 14.91 -5.29
CA GLY A 777 6.98 16.05 -4.43
C GLY A 777 7.62 17.34 -4.96
N GLN A 778 8.91 17.27 -5.32
CA GLN A 778 9.60 18.40 -5.94
C GLN A 778 9.00 18.79 -7.29
N PHE A 779 8.77 17.82 -8.18
CA PHE A 779 8.24 18.06 -9.51
C PHE A 779 6.84 18.69 -9.46
N ILE A 780 5.92 18.06 -8.73
CA ILE A 780 4.52 18.48 -8.64
C ILE A 780 4.40 19.86 -7.99
N GLU A 781 5.12 20.14 -6.89
CA GLU A 781 5.09 21.48 -6.29
C GLU A 781 5.58 22.54 -7.27
N GLY A 782 6.60 22.22 -8.08
CA GLY A 782 7.14 23.13 -9.10
C GLY A 782 6.18 23.43 -10.27
N VAL A 783 5.22 22.53 -10.56
CA VAL A 783 4.32 22.66 -11.72
C VAL A 783 2.83 22.75 -11.35
N ARG A 784 2.48 22.73 -10.06
CA ARG A 784 1.09 22.60 -9.56
C ARG A 784 0.10 23.60 -10.13
N ASP A 785 0.55 24.81 -10.48
CA ASP A 785 -0.34 25.88 -10.95
C ASP A 785 -0.95 25.59 -12.34
N ILE A 786 -0.44 24.61 -13.10
CA ILE A 786 -1.07 24.20 -14.35
C ILE A 786 -2.33 23.33 -14.12
N PHE A 787 -2.53 22.75 -12.94
CA PHE A 787 -3.57 21.74 -12.67
C PHE A 787 -4.97 22.36 -12.46
N GLY A 788 -5.37 23.27 -13.35
CA GLY A 788 -6.68 23.92 -13.37
C GLY A 788 -7.37 23.76 -14.72
N GLU A 789 -8.69 23.61 -14.71
CA GLU A 789 -9.54 23.59 -15.92
C GLU A 789 -9.03 22.62 -17.00
N ARG A 790 -8.87 21.34 -16.63
CA ARG A 790 -8.42 20.29 -17.57
C ARG A 790 -9.38 20.14 -18.75
N GLN A 791 -8.88 19.87 -19.94
CA GLN A 791 -9.71 19.48 -21.07
C GLN A 791 -10.12 18.00 -20.99
N LEU A 792 -11.40 17.70 -21.23
CA LEU A 792 -11.91 16.33 -21.30
C LEU A 792 -11.53 15.64 -22.62
N GLU A 793 -11.42 14.32 -22.55
CA GLU A 793 -11.12 13.43 -23.66
C GLU A 793 -12.24 13.42 -24.71
N GLU A 794 -11.86 13.38 -26.00
CA GLU A 794 -12.82 13.29 -27.11
C GLU A 794 -13.47 11.91 -27.24
N ILE A 795 -12.93 10.89 -26.56
CA ILE A 795 -13.45 9.52 -26.53
C ILE A 795 -13.95 9.20 -25.12
N ALA A 796 -15.14 8.61 -25.02
CA ALA A 796 -15.66 8.00 -23.80
C ALA A 796 -15.88 6.49 -23.99
N ALA A 797 -15.58 5.69 -22.97
CA ALA A 797 -15.88 4.26 -22.93
C ALA A 797 -16.88 3.96 -21.82
N VAL A 798 -18.02 3.36 -22.17
CA VAL A 798 -19.07 2.98 -21.22
C VAL A 798 -18.71 1.65 -20.57
N PHE A 799 -18.67 1.62 -19.24
CA PHE A 799 -18.52 0.41 -18.45
C PHE A 799 -19.88 -0.31 -18.32
N PRO A 800 -20.03 -1.53 -18.85
CA PRO A 800 -21.33 -2.22 -18.91
C PRO A 800 -21.63 -2.96 -17.59
N TYR A 801 -22.12 -2.23 -16.59
CA TYR A 801 -22.45 -2.77 -15.26
C TYR A 801 -23.53 -3.86 -15.28
N SER A 802 -24.48 -3.84 -16.22
CA SER A 802 -25.44 -4.95 -16.37
C SER A 802 -24.75 -6.27 -16.66
N ASN A 803 -23.62 -6.25 -17.37
CA ASN A 803 -22.80 -7.43 -17.61
C ASN A 803 -21.90 -7.74 -16.42
N ASP A 804 -21.20 -6.73 -15.92
CA ASP A 804 -20.25 -6.85 -14.81
C ASP A 804 -20.93 -7.38 -13.53
N PHE A 805 -22.14 -6.91 -13.22
CA PHE A 805 -22.93 -7.36 -12.06
C PHE A 805 -23.74 -8.64 -12.32
N SER A 806 -23.71 -9.18 -13.53
CA SER A 806 -24.43 -10.41 -13.86
C SER A 806 -23.72 -11.68 -13.39
N ASN A 807 -24.34 -12.83 -13.66
CA ASN A 807 -23.76 -14.15 -13.46
C ASN A 807 -22.81 -14.59 -14.60
N ARG A 808 -22.53 -13.73 -15.58
CA ARG A 808 -21.69 -14.00 -16.77
C ARG A 808 -20.86 -12.76 -17.11
N GLN A 809 -19.86 -12.51 -16.28
CA GLN A 809 -19.04 -11.29 -16.35
C GLN A 809 -18.03 -11.37 -17.48
N LEU A 810 -18.03 -10.35 -18.35
CA LEU A 810 -17.14 -10.15 -19.50
C LEU A 810 -16.62 -8.71 -19.57
N ALA A 811 -17.27 -7.77 -18.87
CA ALA A 811 -16.97 -6.34 -18.85
C ALA A 811 -15.51 -6.03 -18.50
N PHE A 812 -14.98 -6.62 -17.43
CA PHE A 812 -13.60 -6.41 -16.98
C PHE A 812 -12.58 -6.73 -18.10
N GLU A 813 -12.69 -7.90 -18.72
CA GLU A 813 -11.78 -8.30 -19.80
C GLU A 813 -11.94 -7.45 -21.06
N ALA A 814 -13.19 -7.14 -21.44
CA ALA A 814 -13.45 -6.31 -22.60
C ALA A 814 -12.85 -4.90 -22.45
N THR A 815 -13.03 -4.29 -21.28
CA THR A 815 -12.61 -2.90 -21.02
C THR A 815 -11.11 -2.78 -20.73
N THR A 816 -10.48 -3.75 -20.06
CA THR A 816 -9.02 -3.81 -19.90
C THR A 816 -8.33 -4.00 -21.26
N ARG A 817 -8.88 -4.87 -22.12
CA ARG A 817 -8.39 -5.05 -23.49
C ARG A 817 -8.59 -3.79 -24.35
N LEU A 818 -9.75 -3.14 -24.26
CA LEU A 818 -9.99 -1.84 -24.90
C LEU A 818 -8.91 -0.84 -24.48
N THR A 819 -8.62 -0.76 -23.18
CA THR A 819 -7.65 0.20 -22.62
C THR A 819 -6.26 -0.02 -23.20
N ARG A 820 -5.79 -1.28 -23.25
CA ARG A 820 -4.51 -1.62 -23.86
C ARG A 820 -4.46 -1.21 -25.33
N ILE A 821 -5.47 -1.56 -26.12
CA ILE A 821 -5.48 -1.26 -27.56
C ILE A 821 -5.58 0.24 -27.82
N LEU A 822 -6.50 0.94 -27.15
CA LEU A 822 -6.79 2.34 -27.43
C LEU A 822 -5.66 3.25 -26.93
N ALA A 823 -5.20 3.07 -25.69
CA ALA A 823 -4.20 3.92 -25.08
C ALA A 823 -2.75 3.56 -25.45
N TYR A 824 -2.43 2.26 -25.60
CA TYR A 824 -1.07 1.82 -25.91
C TYR A 824 -0.85 1.61 -27.40
N ASP A 825 -1.74 0.95 -28.13
CA ASP A 825 -1.49 0.65 -29.56
C ASP A 825 -1.87 1.84 -30.46
N LEU A 826 -2.99 2.51 -30.16
CA LEU A 826 -3.51 3.62 -30.97
C LEU A 826 -3.11 5.01 -30.44
N LYS A 827 -2.60 5.10 -29.21
CA LYS A 827 -2.24 6.36 -28.54
C LYS A 827 -3.40 7.36 -28.50
N LEU A 828 -4.62 6.84 -28.31
CA LEU A 828 -5.83 7.63 -28.21
C LEU A 828 -6.31 7.61 -26.76
N PRO A 829 -6.28 8.75 -26.05
CA PRO A 829 -6.79 8.81 -24.70
C PRO A 829 -8.31 8.80 -24.67
N PHE A 830 -8.87 8.29 -23.57
CA PHE A 830 -10.30 8.22 -23.33
C PHE A 830 -10.63 8.38 -21.85
N ARG A 831 -11.90 8.67 -21.55
CA ARG A 831 -12.45 8.68 -20.19
C ARG A 831 -13.50 7.60 -19.99
N GLY A 832 -13.70 7.17 -18.76
CA GLY A 832 -14.75 6.22 -18.39
C GLY A 832 -16.12 6.89 -18.28
N ALA A 833 -17.17 6.12 -18.54
CA ALA A 833 -18.57 6.47 -18.28
C ALA A 833 -19.30 5.22 -17.73
N SER A 834 -20.40 5.42 -17.02
CA SER A 834 -21.17 4.32 -16.42
C SER A 834 -22.47 4.07 -17.18
N GLU A 835 -22.80 2.81 -17.45
CA GLU A 835 -24.09 2.38 -18.03
C GLU A 835 -25.30 2.97 -17.29
N TYR A 836 -25.24 3.05 -15.95
CA TYR A 836 -26.36 3.53 -15.13
C TYR A 836 -26.33 5.05 -14.85
N HIS A 837 -25.34 5.78 -15.40
CA HIS A 837 -25.15 7.22 -15.15
C HIS A 837 -24.73 7.94 -16.45
N LEU A 838 -25.49 7.75 -17.53
CA LEU A 838 -25.16 8.25 -18.87
C LEU A 838 -25.39 9.76 -19.04
N ASP A 839 -26.04 10.42 -18.08
CA ASP A 839 -26.32 11.87 -18.13
C ASP A 839 -25.05 12.71 -18.34
N ASP A 840 -23.89 12.24 -17.84
CA ASP A 840 -22.61 12.91 -18.10
C ASP A 840 -22.28 13.02 -19.58
N LEU A 841 -22.60 12.01 -20.39
CA LEU A 841 -22.32 12.05 -21.83
C LEU A 841 -23.24 13.04 -22.56
N GLN A 842 -24.34 13.47 -21.92
CA GLN A 842 -25.17 14.56 -22.41
C GLN A 842 -24.60 15.93 -21.99
N ASP A 843 -24.20 16.08 -20.73
CA ASP A 843 -23.66 17.32 -20.16
C ASP A 843 -22.25 17.64 -20.71
N ASN A 844 -21.45 16.59 -20.91
CA ASN A 844 -20.10 16.62 -21.44
C ASN A 844 -20.03 15.69 -22.67
N PRO A 845 -20.43 16.13 -23.87
CA PRO A 845 -20.43 15.27 -25.05
C PRO A 845 -19.03 14.80 -25.48
N ALA A 846 -18.90 13.51 -25.80
CA ALA A 846 -17.74 12.94 -26.49
C ALA A 846 -18.00 12.87 -28.00
N LYS A 847 -16.92 12.87 -28.82
CA LYS A 847 -17.05 12.65 -30.27
C LYS A 847 -17.26 11.17 -30.59
N LEU A 848 -16.59 10.29 -29.85
CA LEU A 848 -16.68 8.84 -29.98
C LEU A 848 -17.08 8.24 -28.63
N ILE A 849 -18.13 7.42 -28.65
CA ILE A 849 -18.56 6.63 -27.50
C ILE A 849 -18.34 5.16 -27.83
N LEU A 850 -17.67 4.44 -26.94
CA LEU A 850 -17.36 3.01 -27.08
C LEU A 850 -18.19 2.20 -26.08
N LEU A 851 -18.90 1.19 -26.57
CA LEU A 851 -19.56 0.17 -25.76
C LEU A 851 -18.94 -1.21 -26.07
N PRO A 852 -17.85 -1.58 -25.35
CA PRO A 852 -17.01 -2.72 -25.70
C PRO A 852 -17.60 -4.06 -25.21
N SER A 853 -18.01 -4.92 -26.14
CA SER A 853 -18.40 -6.31 -25.91
C SER A 853 -19.33 -6.50 -24.71
N ALA A 854 -20.27 -5.55 -24.51
CA ALA A 854 -21.17 -5.54 -23.35
C ALA A 854 -21.96 -6.84 -23.22
N HIS A 855 -22.25 -7.50 -24.35
CA HIS A 855 -23.12 -8.68 -24.47
C HIS A 855 -24.55 -8.43 -24.04
N ASN A 856 -24.78 -8.06 -22.78
CA ASN A 856 -26.07 -7.69 -22.22
C ASN A 856 -26.00 -6.26 -21.65
N PHE A 857 -27.07 -5.50 -21.83
CA PHE A 857 -27.13 -4.08 -21.44
C PHE A 857 -28.57 -3.71 -21.05
N ASP A 858 -28.77 -2.73 -20.19
CA ASP A 858 -30.12 -2.28 -19.81
C ASP A 858 -30.86 -1.65 -21.01
N ASP A 859 -32.19 -1.87 -21.11
CA ASP A 859 -32.97 -1.34 -22.24
C ASP A 859 -33.07 0.19 -22.17
N ALA A 860 -33.33 0.75 -20.97
CA ALA A 860 -33.46 2.19 -20.80
C ALA A 860 -32.12 2.90 -21.00
N ALA A 861 -31.02 2.31 -20.52
CA ALA A 861 -29.68 2.83 -20.78
C ALA A 861 -29.33 2.82 -22.27
N MET A 862 -29.74 1.79 -23.03
CA MET A 862 -29.50 1.76 -24.49
C MET A 862 -30.31 2.85 -25.20
N ASP A 863 -31.58 3.01 -24.84
CA ASP A 863 -32.44 4.06 -25.41
C ASP A 863 -31.82 5.45 -25.15
N GLN A 864 -31.41 5.71 -23.89
CA GLN A 864 -30.72 6.94 -23.52
C GLN A 864 -29.42 7.15 -24.30
N LEU A 865 -28.60 6.10 -24.47
CA LEU A 865 -27.35 6.19 -25.23
C LEU A 865 -27.60 6.55 -26.70
N ILE A 866 -28.64 5.98 -27.31
CA ILE A 866 -29.02 6.27 -28.69
C ILE A 866 -29.57 7.70 -28.84
N ASP A 867 -30.32 8.19 -27.85
CA ASP A 867 -30.77 9.58 -27.79
C ASP A 867 -29.58 10.53 -27.69
N ILE A 868 -28.61 10.26 -26.79
CA ILE A 868 -27.37 11.03 -26.66
C ILE A 868 -26.63 11.07 -28.00
N VAL A 869 -26.50 9.96 -28.70
CA VAL A 869 -25.85 9.90 -30.02
C VAL A 869 -26.59 10.73 -31.06
N SER A 870 -27.92 10.57 -31.09
CA SER A 870 -28.80 11.27 -32.04
C SER A 870 -28.81 12.78 -31.82
N GLU A 871 -28.68 13.21 -30.57
CA GLU A 871 -28.62 14.61 -30.18
C GLU A 871 -27.20 15.17 -30.30
N THR A 872 -26.18 14.61 -29.67
CA THR A 872 -24.84 15.24 -29.63
C THR A 872 -24.12 15.22 -30.98
N GLY A 873 -24.48 14.28 -31.86
CA GLY A 873 -23.74 14.03 -33.10
C GLY A 873 -22.55 13.08 -32.92
N ALA A 874 -22.44 12.42 -31.76
CA ALA A 874 -21.40 11.45 -31.49
C ALA A 874 -21.47 10.25 -32.45
N VAL A 875 -20.33 9.56 -32.60
CA VAL A 875 -20.28 8.21 -33.16
C VAL A 875 -20.30 7.22 -32.00
N LEU A 876 -21.24 6.28 -32.01
CA LEU A 876 -21.27 5.16 -31.09
C LEU A 876 -20.71 3.92 -31.78
N LEU A 877 -19.68 3.30 -31.19
CA LEU A 877 -19.23 1.97 -31.56
C LEU A 877 -19.72 0.96 -30.53
N VAL A 878 -20.55 0.01 -30.96
CA VAL A 878 -20.94 -1.17 -30.17
C VAL A 878 -20.27 -2.41 -30.76
N THR A 879 -19.74 -3.28 -29.92
CA THR A 879 -19.18 -4.57 -30.34
C THR A 879 -19.87 -5.73 -29.61
N GLY A 880 -20.06 -6.85 -30.31
CA GLY A 880 -20.78 -8.02 -29.81
C GLY A 880 -22.30 -7.92 -29.96
N PRO A 881 -23.04 -8.84 -29.30
CA PRO A 881 -24.50 -8.83 -29.27
C PRO A 881 -25.05 -7.49 -28.75
N ILE A 882 -26.07 -6.95 -29.42
CA ILE A 882 -26.73 -5.70 -29.00
C ILE A 882 -28.19 -5.93 -28.55
N GLY A 883 -28.78 -7.07 -28.91
CA GLY A 883 -30.18 -7.42 -28.65
C GLY A 883 -30.43 -8.19 -27.36
N LEU A 884 -29.56 -8.10 -26.35
CA LEU A 884 -29.76 -8.76 -25.05
C LEU A 884 -30.00 -7.73 -23.95
N ASP A 885 -31.09 -7.91 -23.20
CA ASP A 885 -31.42 -7.11 -22.02
C ASP A 885 -30.51 -7.41 -20.82
N ALA A 886 -30.57 -6.58 -19.78
CA ALA A 886 -29.75 -6.72 -18.58
C ALA A 886 -29.82 -8.13 -17.93
N TYR A 887 -30.88 -8.90 -18.17
CA TYR A 887 -31.09 -10.26 -17.64
C TYR A 887 -30.80 -11.37 -18.68
N TRP A 888 -30.02 -11.07 -19.72
CA TRP A 888 -29.62 -12.00 -20.78
C TRP A 888 -30.78 -12.51 -21.66
N ARG A 889 -31.88 -11.77 -21.74
CA ARG A 889 -33.03 -12.14 -22.58
C ARG A 889 -32.97 -11.39 -23.92
N PRO A 890 -33.35 -12.02 -25.04
CA PRO A 890 -33.50 -11.31 -26.30
C PRO A 890 -34.51 -10.15 -26.16
N SER A 891 -34.13 -8.98 -26.67
CA SER A 891 -34.93 -7.77 -26.77
C SER A 891 -35.01 -7.35 -28.24
N ASP A 892 -36.15 -6.79 -28.65
CA ASP A 892 -36.34 -6.26 -30.01
C ASP A 892 -35.71 -4.86 -30.18
N ARG A 893 -34.87 -4.42 -29.22
CA ARG A 893 -34.19 -3.12 -29.29
C ARG A 893 -33.40 -2.98 -30.59
N LEU A 894 -33.46 -1.79 -31.17
CA LEU A 894 -32.82 -1.45 -32.46
C LEU A 894 -33.21 -2.33 -33.66
N ALA A 895 -34.15 -3.28 -33.54
CA ALA A 895 -34.59 -4.12 -34.66
C ALA A 895 -35.28 -3.31 -35.76
N SER A 896 -35.92 -2.19 -35.42
CA SER A 896 -36.50 -1.23 -36.39
C SER A 896 -35.44 -0.52 -37.25
N VAL A 897 -34.21 -0.45 -36.73
CA VAL A 897 -33.09 0.27 -37.34
C VAL A 897 -32.17 -0.71 -38.07
N LEU A 898 -31.74 -1.77 -37.40
CA LEU A 898 -30.82 -2.77 -37.94
C LEU A 898 -31.54 -3.84 -38.78
N GLY A 899 -32.85 -4.03 -38.59
CA GLY A 899 -33.59 -5.18 -39.06
C GLY A 899 -33.56 -6.34 -38.06
N PRO A 900 -34.27 -7.45 -38.34
CA PRO A 900 -34.31 -8.60 -37.44
C PRO A 900 -32.96 -9.33 -37.40
N HIS A 901 -32.47 -9.58 -36.19
CA HIS A 901 -31.22 -10.29 -35.91
C HIS A 901 -31.49 -11.49 -34.99
N GLU A 902 -30.61 -12.48 -35.04
CA GLU A 902 -30.63 -13.63 -34.13
C GLU A 902 -29.25 -13.88 -33.51
N LEU A 903 -29.27 -14.34 -32.26
CA LEU A 903 -28.08 -14.77 -31.54
C LEU A 903 -27.56 -16.09 -32.10
N ARG A 904 -26.24 -16.17 -32.29
CA ARG A 904 -25.52 -17.38 -32.64
C ARG A 904 -24.25 -17.50 -31.79
N ASN A 905 -23.77 -18.72 -31.62
CA ASN A 905 -22.46 -18.93 -31.01
C ASN A 905 -21.37 -18.43 -31.96
N VAL A 906 -20.29 -17.91 -31.37
CA VAL A 906 -19.04 -17.72 -32.10
C VAL A 906 -18.39 -19.08 -32.39
N LEU A 907 -17.62 -19.13 -33.47
CA LEU A 907 -16.71 -20.23 -33.79
C LEU A 907 -15.30 -19.91 -33.27
N ARG A 908 -14.41 -20.91 -33.24
CA ARG A 908 -13.00 -20.72 -32.85
C ARG A 908 -12.30 -19.66 -33.69
N GLU A 909 -12.59 -19.67 -34.99
CA GLU A 909 -12.11 -18.69 -35.97
C GLU A 909 -13.31 -18.10 -36.70
N GLU A 910 -13.38 -16.78 -36.71
CA GLU A 910 -14.39 -15.95 -37.33
C GLU A 910 -13.70 -14.93 -38.25
N ALA A 911 -14.48 -14.31 -39.13
CA ALA A 911 -14.01 -13.20 -39.97
C ALA A 911 -14.94 -12.00 -39.80
N LEU A 912 -14.36 -10.85 -39.43
CA LEU A 912 -15.03 -9.56 -39.39
C LEU A 912 -14.79 -8.81 -40.69
N VAL A 913 -15.84 -8.52 -41.45
CA VAL A 913 -15.74 -7.71 -42.67
C VAL A 913 -15.79 -6.23 -42.30
N LEU A 914 -14.66 -5.54 -42.40
CA LEU A 914 -14.52 -4.09 -42.17
C LEU A 914 -14.11 -3.42 -43.49
N GLN A 915 -14.91 -2.45 -43.97
CA GLN A 915 -14.68 -1.77 -45.26
C GLN A 915 -14.44 -2.73 -46.46
N GLY A 916 -15.11 -3.88 -46.46
CA GLY A 916 -14.96 -4.90 -47.50
C GLY A 916 -13.76 -5.83 -47.33
N GLN A 917 -12.89 -5.59 -46.34
CA GLN A 917 -11.78 -6.47 -45.98
C GLN A 917 -12.19 -7.45 -44.89
N ALA A 918 -11.96 -8.75 -45.10
CA ALA A 918 -12.15 -9.77 -44.08
C ALA A 918 -10.93 -9.81 -43.12
N LEU A 919 -11.15 -9.43 -41.86
CA LEU A 919 -10.15 -9.46 -40.79
C LEU A 919 -10.38 -10.67 -39.88
N PRO A 920 -9.32 -11.39 -39.46
CA PRO A 920 -9.47 -12.57 -38.61
C PRO A 920 -9.87 -12.20 -37.18
N VAL A 921 -10.79 -12.98 -36.60
CA VAL A 921 -11.20 -12.89 -35.19
C VAL A 921 -11.11 -14.29 -34.60
N SER A 922 -10.42 -14.45 -33.48
CA SER A 922 -10.14 -15.75 -32.88
C SER A 922 -10.64 -15.81 -31.43
N PHE A 923 -11.35 -16.88 -31.06
CA PHE A 923 -11.92 -17.12 -29.72
C PHE A 923 -11.40 -18.44 -29.13
N GLY A 924 -10.34 -18.36 -28.31
CA GLY A 924 -9.68 -19.53 -27.75
C GLY A 924 -10.31 -20.06 -26.46
N HIS A 925 -9.69 -21.11 -25.91
CA HIS A 925 -10.07 -21.73 -24.64
C HIS A 925 -11.57 -22.07 -24.56
N ARG A 926 -12.27 -21.49 -23.58
CA ARG A 926 -13.70 -21.72 -23.32
C ARG A 926 -14.61 -20.67 -23.98
N ARG A 927 -14.04 -19.71 -24.73
CA ARG A 927 -14.80 -18.55 -25.24
C ARG A 927 -15.99 -18.94 -26.11
N ILE A 928 -15.86 -19.96 -26.95
CA ILE A 928 -16.97 -20.43 -27.80
C ILE A 928 -18.20 -20.92 -27.01
N ALA A 929 -18.06 -21.19 -25.71
CA ALA A 929 -19.15 -21.55 -24.81
C ALA A 929 -19.65 -20.36 -23.96
N GLU A 930 -18.89 -19.26 -23.91
CA GLU A 930 -19.13 -18.09 -23.05
C GLU A 930 -19.70 -16.90 -23.83
N VAL A 931 -19.30 -16.73 -25.09
CA VAL A 931 -19.60 -15.52 -25.88
C VAL A 931 -20.49 -15.83 -27.07
N ALA A 932 -21.32 -14.85 -27.43
CA ALA A 932 -22.23 -14.93 -28.56
C ALA A 932 -21.89 -13.87 -29.61
N LYS A 933 -22.45 -14.04 -30.81
CA LYS A 933 -22.53 -13.04 -31.85
C LYS A 933 -23.97 -12.88 -32.29
N GLU A 934 -24.26 -11.79 -32.98
CA GLU A 934 -25.55 -11.60 -33.63
C GLU A 934 -25.39 -11.58 -35.14
N VAL A 935 -26.38 -12.13 -35.85
CA VAL A 935 -26.39 -12.12 -37.31
C VAL A 935 -27.77 -11.76 -37.84
N PRO A 936 -27.88 -11.16 -39.03
CA PRO A 936 -29.17 -10.91 -39.66
C PRO A 936 -29.93 -12.22 -39.90
N VAL A 937 -31.25 -12.23 -39.67
CA VAL A 937 -32.11 -13.39 -39.94
C VAL A 937 -32.13 -13.71 -41.44
N HIS A 938 -32.02 -14.99 -41.81
CA HIS A 938 -31.98 -15.42 -43.22
C HIS A 938 -33.23 -14.94 -44.01
N GLY A 939 -33.01 -14.18 -45.08
CA GLY A 939 -34.05 -13.70 -46.00
C GLY A 939 -34.36 -12.19 -45.94
N SER A 940 -33.74 -11.44 -45.02
CA SER A 940 -33.90 -9.98 -44.90
C SER A 940 -32.86 -9.14 -45.67
N ALA A 941 -31.83 -9.77 -46.24
CA ALA A 941 -30.81 -9.07 -47.04
C ALA A 941 -31.07 -9.23 -48.55
N GLU A 942 -31.55 -8.17 -49.21
CA GLU A 942 -31.51 -8.05 -50.67
C GLU A 942 -30.06 -7.86 -51.12
N GLY A 943 -29.40 -8.97 -51.45
CA GLY A 943 -28.04 -8.98 -52.00
C GLY A 943 -27.12 -9.92 -51.24
N GLY A 944 -26.84 -11.07 -51.84
CA GLY A 944 -26.01 -12.10 -51.21
C GLY A 944 -24.58 -11.64 -50.94
N SER A 945 -24.15 -11.75 -49.69
CA SER A 945 -22.79 -12.18 -49.37
C SER A 945 -22.84 -13.19 -48.22
N SER A 946 -22.13 -14.29 -48.43
CA SER A 946 -21.95 -15.45 -47.55
C SER A 946 -21.63 -15.08 -46.11
N GLY A 947 -22.45 -15.53 -45.15
CA GLY A 947 -22.11 -16.01 -43.78
C GLY A 947 -21.12 -15.24 -42.87
N ALA A 948 -20.54 -14.13 -43.28
CA ALA A 948 -19.49 -13.40 -42.59
C ALA A 948 -20.09 -12.21 -41.83
N SER A 949 -19.68 -12.06 -40.57
CA SER A 949 -20.05 -10.93 -39.72
C SER A 949 -19.46 -9.63 -40.28
N SER A 950 -20.30 -8.70 -40.72
CA SER A 950 -19.89 -7.41 -41.30
C SER A 950 -20.15 -6.25 -40.35
N VAL A 951 -19.24 -5.28 -40.32
CA VAL A 951 -19.45 -4.04 -39.57
C VAL A 951 -20.56 -3.21 -40.23
N VAL A 952 -21.59 -2.86 -39.44
CA VAL A 952 -22.65 -1.94 -39.84
C VAL A 952 -22.22 -0.51 -39.52
N ASN A 953 -22.49 0.42 -40.42
CA ASN A 953 -22.30 1.85 -40.20
C ASN A 953 -23.52 2.60 -40.73
N MET A 954 -24.25 3.29 -39.86
CA MET A 954 -25.48 3.98 -40.21
C MET A 954 -25.68 5.28 -39.44
N ALA A 955 -26.36 6.23 -40.06
CA ALA A 955 -26.74 7.48 -39.39
C ALA A 955 -27.79 7.24 -38.30
N MET A 956 -27.63 7.93 -37.18
CA MET A 956 -28.59 7.99 -36.06
C MET A 956 -28.77 9.44 -35.67
N GLY A 957 -29.89 10.06 -36.05
CA GLY A 957 -30.10 11.50 -35.84
C GLY A 957 -28.97 12.36 -36.43
N ARG A 958 -28.32 13.17 -35.59
CA ARG A 958 -27.11 13.95 -35.95
C ARG A 958 -25.82 13.12 -35.90
N GLY A 959 -25.85 11.97 -35.24
CA GLY A 959 -24.72 11.09 -35.00
C GLY A 959 -24.75 9.82 -35.86
N ARG A 960 -24.10 8.77 -35.35
CA ARG A 960 -23.90 7.52 -36.10
C ARG A 960 -23.76 6.33 -35.17
N LEU A 961 -24.33 5.20 -35.58
CA LEU A 961 -24.06 3.89 -35.00
C LEU A 961 -23.10 3.13 -35.92
N ILE A 962 -21.97 2.70 -35.34
CA ILE A 962 -21.08 1.67 -35.90
C ILE A 962 -21.25 0.43 -35.04
N TRP A 963 -21.53 -0.71 -35.65
CA TRP A 963 -21.76 -1.94 -34.91
C TRP A 963 -20.96 -3.10 -35.49
N SER A 964 -20.16 -3.75 -34.64
CA SER A 964 -19.56 -5.04 -34.93
C SER A 964 -20.40 -6.15 -34.28
N PRO A 965 -21.02 -7.05 -35.06
CA PRO A 965 -21.78 -8.16 -34.49
C PRO A 965 -20.93 -9.18 -33.71
N LEU A 966 -19.60 -9.14 -33.87
CA LEU A 966 -18.65 -9.95 -33.12
C LEU A 966 -18.11 -9.17 -31.91
N PRO A 967 -17.94 -9.80 -30.73
CA PRO A 967 -17.33 -9.19 -29.56
C PRO A 967 -15.82 -9.06 -29.76
N ALA A 968 -15.39 -7.93 -30.32
CA ALA A 968 -14.03 -7.73 -30.83
C ALA A 968 -12.97 -7.76 -29.72
N GLU A 969 -13.27 -7.18 -28.56
CA GLU A 969 -12.36 -7.09 -27.42
C GLU A 969 -12.08 -8.45 -26.79
N LEU A 970 -13.03 -9.38 -26.83
CA LEU A 970 -12.84 -10.74 -26.31
C LEU A 970 -12.09 -11.66 -27.28
N SER A 971 -11.53 -11.11 -28.37
CA SER A 971 -10.71 -11.83 -29.32
C SER A 971 -9.22 -11.82 -28.95
N GLU A 972 -8.54 -12.92 -29.26
CA GLU A 972 -7.07 -13.02 -29.19
C GLU A 972 -6.37 -12.10 -30.22
N ARG A 973 -7.10 -11.53 -31.20
CA ARG A 973 -6.57 -10.72 -32.30
C ARG A 973 -6.72 -9.22 -32.08
N SER A 974 -5.85 -8.62 -31.25
CA SER A 974 -5.86 -7.15 -31.00
C SER A 974 -5.83 -6.31 -32.28
N SER A 975 -5.12 -6.75 -33.32
CA SER A 975 -4.97 -6.01 -34.57
C SER A 975 -6.31 -5.74 -35.26
N THR A 976 -7.28 -6.66 -35.14
CA THR A 976 -8.61 -6.51 -35.73
C THR A 976 -9.43 -5.48 -34.95
N THR A 977 -9.39 -5.53 -33.63
CA THR A 977 -10.03 -4.54 -32.75
C THR A 977 -9.40 -3.16 -32.92
N ALA A 978 -8.07 -3.07 -33.04
CA ALA A 978 -7.36 -1.83 -33.33
C ALA A 978 -7.76 -1.23 -34.68
N ALA A 979 -7.97 -2.06 -35.72
CA ALA A 979 -8.46 -1.60 -37.02
C ALA A 979 -9.90 -1.05 -36.92
N LEU A 980 -10.77 -1.72 -36.15
CA LEU A 980 -12.14 -1.27 -35.90
C LEU A 980 -12.19 0.06 -35.13
N TYR A 981 -11.38 0.20 -34.08
CA TYR A 981 -11.30 1.45 -33.31
C TYR A 981 -10.75 2.61 -34.13
N ARG A 982 -9.73 2.37 -34.97
CA ARG A 982 -9.22 3.39 -35.90
C ARG A 982 -10.32 3.86 -36.86
N TYR A 983 -11.08 2.92 -37.43
CA TYR A 983 -12.21 3.26 -38.29
C TYR A 983 -13.28 4.10 -37.57
N ALA A 984 -13.60 3.77 -36.32
CA ALA A 984 -14.57 4.53 -35.53
C ALA A 984 -14.04 5.93 -35.14
N ALA A 985 -12.77 6.04 -34.76
CA ALA A 985 -12.11 7.31 -34.43
C ALA A 985 -12.04 8.26 -35.65
N GLU A 986 -11.68 7.72 -36.83
CA GLU A 986 -11.70 8.46 -38.09
C GLU A 986 -13.11 8.94 -38.44
N ALA A 987 -14.12 8.06 -38.29
CA ALA A 987 -15.51 8.40 -38.52
C ALA A 987 -16.03 9.50 -37.58
N ALA A 988 -15.49 9.56 -36.35
CA ALA A 988 -15.82 10.56 -35.33
C ALA A 988 -15.01 11.87 -35.46
N GLY A 989 -13.97 11.89 -36.29
CA GLY A 989 -13.07 13.04 -36.38
C GLY A 989 -12.28 13.30 -35.09
N VAL A 990 -11.96 12.22 -34.36
CA VAL A 990 -11.08 12.27 -33.19
C VAL A 990 -9.65 12.51 -33.67
N ARG A 991 -8.94 13.41 -32.99
CA ARG A 991 -7.52 13.71 -33.28
C ARG A 991 -6.64 13.15 -32.18
N SER A 992 -5.40 12.79 -32.52
CA SER A 992 -4.40 12.47 -31.51
C SER A 992 -3.83 13.76 -30.91
N ASP A 993 -3.59 13.75 -29.60
CA ASP A 993 -2.96 14.87 -28.88
C ASP A 993 -1.45 14.98 -29.15
N LEU A 994 -0.83 13.90 -29.64
CA LEU A 994 0.59 13.80 -29.92
C LEU A 994 0.84 13.13 -31.27
N GLU A 995 1.69 13.73 -32.09
CA GLU A 995 2.27 13.07 -33.25
C GLU A 995 3.55 12.34 -32.81
N TRP A 996 3.54 11.02 -32.91
CA TRP A 996 4.70 10.19 -32.54
C TRP A 996 5.66 10.08 -33.72
N LEU A 997 6.83 10.71 -33.58
CA LEU A 997 7.89 10.68 -34.59
C LEU A 997 8.84 9.49 -34.40
N ARG A 998 9.01 9.04 -33.14
CA ARG A 998 9.82 7.86 -32.79
C ARG A 998 9.31 7.17 -31.53
N GLY A 999 9.30 5.83 -31.54
CA GLY A 999 9.07 4.98 -30.36
C GLY A 999 7.59 4.69 -30.06
N GLY A 1000 6.65 5.31 -30.77
CA GLY A 1000 5.22 5.08 -30.59
C GLY A 1000 4.75 3.67 -30.98
N GLU A 1001 5.50 3.01 -31.86
CA GLU A 1001 5.26 1.64 -32.33
C GLU A 1001 5.71 0.56 -31.33
N LEU A 1002 6.47 0.93 -30.31
CA LEU A 1002 7.04 -0.02 -29.36
C LEU A 1002 5.98 -0.53 -28.37
N PRO A 1003 5.87 -1.85 -28.18
CA PRO A 1003 4.92 -2.42 -27.23
C PRO A 1003 5.32 -2.05 -25.80
N GLY A 1004 4.33 -1.74 -24.96
CA GLY A 1004 4.57 -1.37 -23.55
C GLY A 1004 5.09 0.05 -23.34
N VAL A 1005 5.34 0.83 -24.40
CA VAL A 1005 5.59 2.27 -24.27
C VAL A 1005 4.26 3.01 -24.23
N TYR A 1006 3.95 3.62 -23.10
CA TYR A 1006 2.79 4.51 -22.95
C TYR A 1006 3.23 5.97 -22.99
N GLY A 1007 2.40 6.84 -23.55
CA GLY A 1007 2.66 8.27 -23.57
C GLY A 1007 1.38 9.06 -23.83
N ARG A 1008 1.22 10.16 -23.10
CA ARG A 1008 0.03 11.01 -23.20
C ARG A 1008 0.33 12.46 -22.83
N LYS A 1009 -0.44 13.38 -23.42
CA LYS A 1009 -0.59 14.78 -23.00
C LYS A 1009 -1.91 14.99 -22.25
N LEU A 1010 -1.86 15.71 -21.14
CA LEU A 1010 -3.01 16.28 -20.43
C LEU A 1010 -2.99 17.80 -20.62
N SER A 1011 -4.04 18.33 -21.25
CA SER A 1011 -4.17 19.76 -21.54
C SER A 1011 -4.96 20.48 -20.44
N PHE A 1012 -4.46 21.63 -20.02
CA PHE A 1012 -5.05 22.49 -19.00
C PHE A 1012 -5.19 23.92 -19.52
N ALA A 1013 -5.94 24.76 -18.79
CA ALA A 1013 -6.12 26.14 -19.19
C ALA A 1013 -4.81 26.93 -19.26
N GLU A 1014 -3.78 26.62 -18.46
CA GLU A 1014 -2.51 27.37 -18.42
C GLU A 1014 -1.28 26.62 -18.96
N GLY A 1015 -1.43 25.35 -19.34
CA GLY A 1015 -0.29 24.55 -19.81
C GLY A 1015 -0.67 23.10 -20.08
N SER A 1016 0.32 22.22 -20.07
CA SER A 1016 0.11 20.80 -20.29
C SER A 1016 1.10 19.95 -19.51
N LEU A 1017 0.63 18.79 -19.03
CA LEU A 1017 1.46 17.74 -18.45
C LEU A 1017 1.65 16.64 -19.48
N PHE A 1018 2.90 16.22 -19.69
CA PHE A 1018 3.27 15.10 -20.54
C PHE A 1018 3.77 13.97 -19.65
N VAL A 1019 3.24 12.76 -19.87
CA VAL A 1019 3.57 11.57 -19.07
C VAL A 1019 3.89 10.41 -20.01
N PHE A 1020 5.07 9.83 -19.84
CA PHE A 1020 5.54 8.67 -20.57
C PHE A 1020 5.98 7.58 -19.60
N VAL A 1021 5.62 6.33 -19.89
CA VAL A 1021 5.91 5.17 -19.04
C VAL A 1021 6.45 4.04 -19.90
N SER A 1022 7.55 3.42 -19.44
CA SER A 1022 8.12 2.24 -20.06
C SER A 1022 7.72 0.98 -19.31
N GLU A 1023 6.96 0.11 -19.96
CA GLU A 1023 6.87 -1.31 -19.62
C GLU A 1023 7.76 -2.15 -20.55
N TYR A 1024 8.59 -1.47 -21.34
CA TYR A 1024 9.45 -2.06 -22.34
C TYR A 1024 10.80 -2.48 -21.72
N ALA A 1025 11.36 -3.56 -22.24
CA ALA A 1025 12.55 -4.20 -21.69
C ALA A 1025 13.87 -3.52 -22.09
N LEU A 1026 13.83 -2.40 -22.80
CA LEU A 1026 15.02 -1.69 -23.28
C LEU A 1026 14.81 -0.18 -23.16
N ASP A 1027 15.89 0.54 -22.88
CA ASP A 1027 15.92 1.99 -23.01
C ASP A 1027 15.62 2.39 -24.45
N THR A 1028 14.76 3.38 -24.64
CA THR A 1028 14.34 3.81 -25.97
C THR A 1028 14.29 5.31 -26.11
N ASN A 1029 14.67 5.80 -27.29
CA ASN A 1029 14.54 7.23 -27.59
C ASN A 1029 13.12 7.49 -28.08
N ILE A 1030 12.44 8.43 -27.40
CA ILE A 1030 11.11 8.89 -27.77
C ILE A 1030 11.24 10.27 -28.40
N GLU A 1031 10.46 10.48 -29.47
CA GLU A 1031 10.32 11.79 -30.10
C GLU A 1031 8.84 12.01 -30.42
N VAL A 1032 8.26 13.06 -29.87
CA VAL A 1032 6.85 13.42 -30.05
C VAL A 1032 6.71 14.89 -30.39
N ARG A 1033 5.76 15.20 -31.26
CA ARG A 1033 5.37 16.57 -31.59
C ARG A 1033 3.99 16.86 -31.02
N ASP A 1034 3.86 17.99 -30.34
CA ASP A 1034 2.58 18.51 -29.88
C ASP A 1034 1.97 19.40 -30.98
N PRO A 1035 0.90 18.98 -31.66
CA PRO A 1035 0.31 19.75 -32.75
C PRO A 1035 -0.23 21.12 -32.32
N SER A 1036 -0.54 21.32 -31.03
CA SER A 1036 -1.10 22.57 -30.53
C SER A 1036 -0.06 23.67 -30.33
N SER A 1037 1.16 23.31 -29.89
CA SER A 1037 2.27 24.26 -29.70
C SER A 1037 3.23 24.29 -30.90
N GLY A 1038 3.28 23.21 -31.69
CA GLY A 1038 4.24 23.00 -32.77
C GLY A 1038 5.63 22.58 -32.28
N CYS A 1039 5.80 22.38 -30.96
CA CYS A 1039 7.06 21.93 -30.38
C CYS A 1039 7.23 20.41 -30.51
N THR A 1040 8.47 19.98 -30.73
CA THR A 1040 8.90 18.58 -30.70
C THR A 1040 9.77 18.35 -29.46
N TYR A 1041 9.45 17.29 -28.72
CA TYR A 1041 10.14 16.88 -27.51
C TYR A 1041 10.84 15.54 -27.76
N ALA A 1042 12.13 15.48 -27.44
CA ALA A 1042 12.93 14.26 -27.55
C ALA A 1042 13.65 13.94 -26.23
N PHE A 1043 13.63 12.67 -25.82
CA PHE A 1043 14.22 12.20 -24.57
C PHE A 1043 14.50 10.71 -24.61
N LEU A 1044 15.36 10.24 -23.69
CA LEU A 1044 15.55 8.82 -23.41
C LEU A 1044 14.50 8.37 -22.38
N LEU A 1045 13.72 7.36 -22.73
CA LEU A 1045 12.83 6.66 -21.81
C LEU A 1045 13.52 5.34 -21.41
N GLU A 1046 14.09 5.32 -20.20
CA GLU A 1046 14.74 4.14 -19.64
C GLU A 1046 13.75 2.99 -19.41
N GLN A 1047 14.24 1.74 -19.48
CA GLN A 1047 13.46 0.54 -19.19
C GLN A 1047 12.84 0.62 -17.79
N GLU A 1048 11.57 0.22 -17.67
CA GLU A 1048 10.80 0.23 -16.41
C GLU A 1048 10.62 1.60 -15.71
N ARG A 1049 11.12 2.69 -16.30
CA ARG A 1049 11.02 4.05 -15.74
C ARG A 1049 9.92 4.87 -16.42
N SER A 1050 9.73 6.08 -15.91
CA SER A 1050 8.84 7.10 -16.45
C SER A 1050 9.60 8.39 -16.79
N VAL A 1051 9.05 9.18 -17.72
CA VAL A 1051 9.46 10.56 -18.00
C VAL A 1051 8.22 11.44 -17.93
N LEU A 1052 8.27 12.46 -17.07
CA LEU A 1052 7.21 13.45 -16.96
C LEU A 1052 7.80 14.86 -17.10
N PHE A 1053 7.07 15.73 -17.77
CA PHE A 1053 7.40 17.15 -17.82
C PHE A 1053 6.15 18.00 -18.04
N ALA A 1054 6.20 19.23 -17.55
CA ALA A 1054 5.17 20.23 -17.80
C ALA A 1054 5.68 21.26 -18.80
N ALA A 1055 4.78 21.78 -19.65
CA ALA A 1055 5.06 22.89 -20.53
C ALA A 1055 3.96 23.94 -20.48
N ASP A 1056 4.30 25.19 -20.77
CA ASP A 1056 3.33 26.27 -20.95
C ASP A 1056 2.56 26.14 -22.28
N LYS A 1057 1.62 27.05 -22.52
CA LYS A 1057 0.84 27.13 -23.77
C LYS A 1057 1.69 27.22 -25.04
N SER A 1058 2.90 27.75 -24.95
CA SER A 1058 3.82 27.91 -26.07
C SER A 1058 4.72 26.69 -26.30
N GLY A 1059 4.66 25.69 -25.40
CA GLY A 1059 5.48 24.49 -25.43
C GLY A 1059 6.86 24.65 -24.80
N VAL A 1060 7.07 25.68 -23.97
CA VAL A 1060 8.30 25.86 -23.19
C VAL A 1060 8.19 25.05 -21.89
N LEU A 1061 9.25 24.30 -21.55
CA LEU A 1061 9.27 23.49 -20.33
C LEU A 1061 9.17 24.37 -19.07
N LEU A 1062 8.25 24.01 -18.19
CA LEU A 1062 8.07 24.57 -16.86
C LEU A 1062 8.81 23.74 -15.80
N GLY A 1063 8.90 22.43 -16.00
CA GLY A 1063 9.58 21.52 -15.10
C GLY A 1063 9.70 20.12 -15.69
N THR A 1064 10.69 19.35 -15.21
CA THR A 1064 10.94 17.96 -15.61
C THR A 1064 11.10 17.12 -14.36
N TYR A 1065 10.43 15.97 -14.32
CA TYR A 1065 10.57 14.99 -13.25
C TYR A 1065 11.96 14.37 -13.29
N ARG A 1066 12.68 14.44 -12.15
CA ARG A 1066 14.11 14.07 -12.00
C ARG A 1066 15.03 14.82 -12.99
N PRO A 1067 15.16 16.15 -12.87
CA PRO A 1067 15.90 16.95 -13.85
C PRO A 1067 17.41 16.65 -13.89
N HIS A 1068 17.93 15.90 -12.91
CA HIS A 1068 19.33 15.44 -12.89
C HIS A 1068 19.56 14.10 -13.61
N GLU A 1069 18.49 13.34 -13.87
CA GLU A 1069 18.52 12.05 -14.56
C GLU A 1069 17.91 12.14 -15.97
N VAL A 1070 16.96 13.07 -16.18
CA VAL A 1070 16.18 13.17 -17.41
C VAL A 1070 16.46 14.49 -18.13
N GLU A 1071 16.88 14.40 -19.40
CA GLU A 1071 17.03 15.53 -20.31
C GLU A 1071 15.94 15.50 -21.39
N VAL A 1072 15.17 16.57 -21.50
CA VAL A 1072 14.14 16.75 -22.54
C VAL A 1072 14.60 17.84 -23.50
N THR A 1073 14.94 17.46 -24.72
CA THR A 1073 15.29 18.40 -25.79
C THR A 1073 14.03 18.94 -26.45
N VAL A 1074 13.90 20.27 -26.53
CA VAL A 1074 12.78 20.94 -27.20
C VAL A 1074 13.25 21.59 -28.49
N THR A 1075 12.58 21.29 -29.59
CA THR A 1075 12.80 21.95 -30.88
C THR A 1075 11.48 22.51 -31.40
N ARG A 1076 11.56 23.64 -32.11
CA ARG A 1076 10.40 24.30 -32.72
C ARG A 1076 10.65 24.44 -34.21
N GLU A 1077 9.72 23.96 -35.03
CA GLU A 1077 9.78 24.26 -36.47
C GLU A 1077 9.52 25.77 -36.65
N ALA A 1078 10.37 26.39 -37.48
CA ALA A 1078 10.37 27.82 -37.75
C ALA A 1078 9.20 28.27 -38.63
#